data_AF-A0A813NB36-F1
#
_entry.id   AF-A0A813NB36-F1
#
_cell.length_a   1.000
_cell.length_b   1.000
_cell.length_c   1.000
_cell.angle_alpha   90.00
_cell.angle_beta   90.00
_cell.angle_gamma   90.00
#
_symmetry.space_group_name_H-M   'P 1'
#
loop_
_entity.id
_entity.type
_entity.pdbx_description
1 polymer ?
#
loop_
_entity_poly.entity_id
_entity_poly.type
_entity_poly.pdbx_seq_one_letter_code
_entity_poly.pdbx_strand_id
1 'polypeptide(L)'
;MSSTLRLCLHSSIVKRITPSFASSRWNSTKASSEDAPKKITTHYTIYPRDKDERWKDVNMERYAEEYDVAIRFFLFYLNLYILLNYSVPGLSAAIRLRQLAKEQNKEIRVCLVEKGSTIGAHTLSGACIESRALDELIPDWKEKGAPLDTPVTKDRFYYLTKTSAIPIPVIKGLPMYNHGNYLVRLGKVTAWLGEQAEAAGVEMYPATAASEILYHEDGSVKGVATNDVGIAKDGSPKDSFARGMELHAKCTIFAEGCHGHLAKQLFKKFDLRKNCAPQTYGIGLKEIWEVDKSKHEPGLIIHTAGWPMVNKFCLLSMSSTLRLCLHSSIVKRITPSFASSRWNSTKASSEDAPKKITTHYTIYPRDKDERWKDVNMERYAEEYDVAIRFFLFYLNLYILLNYSVPGLSAAIRLRQLAKEQNKEIRVCLVEKGSTIGAHTLSGACIESRALDELIPDWKEKGAPLDTPVTKDRFYYLTKTSAIPIPVIKGLPMYNHGNYLVRLGKVTAWLGEQAEAAGVEMYPATAASEILYHEDGSVKGVATNDVGIAKDGSPKDSFARGMELHAKCTIFAEGCHGHLAKQLFKKFDLRKNCAPQTYGIGLKEIWEVDKSKHEPGLIIHTAGWPMDTHTYGGSFMYHILDNGQPLVQVGYVVALDYENPYLNPYQEFQRFKNHPKIRSVFENGKRIAYGARALNEGGYQAIPQLSFPGGCLVGCSPGFLNVPKIKGTHTAMKSAMIAAETVFDLLKKSTDDNKSKGLEPSDYDNRIKNSWIWKELYSVRNFRPAFHTSLGVFGGIIYSALHFVFRGKEPFTLSHGKPDHACLKEAKDCKPIEYPKPDNVVTFDLLSSVSLTNTNHDSDEPPHLTLKDDSIPTKVNLPVYDGPEQRYCPAGVYEYVENDSGDRQLQINAQNCIHCKTCDIKDPKQNINWVTPQGGEGPAYNGM
;
A
#
# COMPACT_ATOMS: atom_id res chain seq x y z
N MET A 1 25.19 70.81 11.20
CA MET A 1 25.07 71.86 10.16
C MET A 1 25.54 71.30 8.82
N SER A 2 25.37 72.06 7.74
CA SER A 2 25.72 71.69 6.36
C SER A 2 27.17 71.20 6.18
N SER A 3 27.35 70.17 5.34
CA SER A 3 28.24 70.29 4.17
C SER A 3 28.00 69.17 3.15
N THR A 4 27.99 69.53 1.87
CA THR A 4 27.86 68.63 0.72
C THR A 4 29.18 68.62 -0.04
N LEU A 5 29.67 67.46 -0.48
CA LEU A 5 30.66 67.40 -1.57
C LEU A 5 30.55 66.10 -2.37
N ARG A 6 30.72 66.22 -3.68
CA ARG A 6 30.75 65.13 -4.68
C ARG A 6 32.20 64.93 -5.14
N LEU A 7 32.55 63.75 -5.66
CA LEU A 7 32.82 63.56 -7.11
C LEU A 7 33.38 62.17 -7.49
N CYS A 8 33.24 61.87 -8.79
CA CYS A 8 34.01 60.95 -9.63
C CYS A 8 34.26 59.50 -9.19
N LEU A 9 33.46 58.62 -9.80
CA LEU A 9 33.91 57.28 -10.20
C LEU A 9 35.17 57.33 -11.08
N HIS A 10 36.01 56.30 -10.98
CA HIS A 10 36.80 55.81 -12.10
C HIS A 10 36.78 54.27 -12.13
N SER A 11 37.01 53.70 -13.31
CA SER A 11 36.71 52.30 -13.62
C SER A 11 37.95 51.41 -13.70
N SER A 12 37.86 50.20 -13.15
CA SER A 12 38.82 49.13 -13.45
C SER A 12 38.21 47.72 -13.29
N ILE A 13 37.82 47.15 -14.44
CA ILE A 13 37.94 45.72 -14.80
C ILE A 13 37.45 44.69 -13.75
N VAL A 14 36.20 44.25 -13.88
CA VAL A 14 35.75 42.93 -13.40
C VAL A 14 35.70 41.97 -14.57
N LYS A 15 36.67 41.04 -14.67
CA LYS A 15 36.62 39.94 -15.65
C LYS A 15 35.54 38.94 -15.25
N ARG A 16 34.44 38.88 -16.02
CA ARG A 16 33.52 37.72 -15.97
C ARG A 16 34.21 36.52 -16.59
N ILE A 17 34.43 35.45 -15.82
CA ILE A 17 34.76 34.14 -16.37
C ILE A 17 33.44 33.43 -16.68
N THR A 18 33.05 33.41 -17.95
CA THR A 18 31.96 32.58 -18.46
C THR A 18 32.50 31.21 -18.83
N PRO A 19 31.99 30.10 -18.26
CA PRO A 19 32.29 28.76 -18.77
C PRO A 19 31.77 28.63 -20.21
N SER A 20 32.66 28.36 -21.16
CA SER A 20 32.26 28.14 -22.56
C SER A 20 31.65 26.74 -22.71
N PHE A 21 30.33 26.67 -22.89
CA PHE A 21 29.69 25.47 -23.44
C PHE A 21 30.11 25.31 -24.91
N ALA A 22 31.26 24.67 -25.11
CA ALA A 22 31.74 24.26 -26.42
C ALA A 22 30.82 23.14 -26.93
N SER A 23 30.05 23.42 -27.98
CA SER A 23 29.20 22.44 -28.65
C SER A 23 30.04 21.45 -29.45
N SER A 24 30.56 20.42 -28.79
CA SER A 24 31.10 19.24 -29.46
C SER A 24 30.00 18.60 -30.30
N ARG A 25 30.10 18.78 -31.63
CA ARG A 25 29.21 18.13 -32.59
C ARG A 25 29.28 16.62 -32.36
N TRP A 26 28.14 16.00 -32.03
CA TRP A 26 27.98 14.57 -32.22
C TRP A 26 28.01 14.31 -33.72
N ASN A 27 29.19 13.92 -34.24
CA ASN A 27 29.32 13.45 -35.60
C ASN A 27 28.52 12.16 -35.75
N SER A 28 27.44 12.22 -36.53
CA SER A 28 26.66 11.05 -36.92
C SER A 28 27.46 10.19 -37.91
N THR A 29 28.33 9.34 -37.38
CA THR A 29 28.76 8.14 -38.12
C THR A 29 27.51 7.35 -38.49
N LYS A 30 27.40 6.96 -39.77
CA LYS A 30 26.26 6.18 -40.26
C LYS A 30 26.24 4.84 -39.54
N ALA A 31 25.24 4.59 -38.70
CA ALA A 31 24.90 3.23 -38.31
C ALA A 31 24.37 2.50 -39.55
N SER A 32 24.88 1.29 -39.79
CA SER A 32 24.33 0.37 -40.79
C SER A 32 22.96 -0.15 -40.34
N SER A 33 22.17 -0.62 -41.31
CA SER A 33 20.87 -1.24 -41.10
C SER A 33 20.98 -2.54 -40.31
N GLU A 34 20.28 -2.64 -39.17
CA GLU A 34 19.70 -3.86 -38.57
C GLU A 34 19.00 -3.50 -37.24
N ASP A 35 17.74 -3.03 -37.33
CA ASP A 35 16.96 -2.61 -36.16
C ASP A 35 16.28 -3.79 -35.45
N ALA A 36 17.04 -4.47 -34.60
CA ALA A 36 16.50 -5.33 -33.55
C ALA A 36 16.08 -4.50 -32.31
N PRO A 37 14.99 -4.84 -31.59
CA PRO A 37 14.58 -4.13 -30.39
C PRO A 37 15.67 -4.22 -29.31
N LYS A 38 16.13 -3.07 -28.83
CA LYS A 38 17.25 -2.95 -27.89
C LYS A 38 16.86 -3.49 -26.51
N LYS A 39 17.23 -4.76 -26.25
CA LYS A 39 17.07 -5.41 -24.94
C LYS A 39 17.61 -4.51 -23.83
N ILE A 40 16.78 -4.28 -22.80
CA ILE A 40 17.14 -3.42 -21.66
C ILE A 40 18.04 -4.20 -20.70
N THR A 41 17.66 -5.44 -20.38
CA THR A 41 18.50 -6.37 -19.62
C THR A 41 19.32 -7.23 -20.56
N THR A 42 20.61 -7.35 -20.23
CA THR A 42 21.63 -8.12 -20.98
C THR A 42 22.62 -8.79 -20.03
N HIS A 43 22.33 -8.76 -18.72
CA HIS A 43 23.24 -9.24 -17.68
C HIS A 43 23.19 -10.76 -17.55
N TYR A 44 24.36 -11.36 -17.35
CA TYR A 44 24.54 -12.82 -17.40
C TYR A 44 23.85 -13.61 -16.30
N THR A 45 23.40 -12.94 -15.24
CA THR A 45 22.58 -13.52 -14.16
C THR A 45 21.10 -13.70 -14.56
N ILE A 46 20.69 -13.13 -15.70
CA ILE A 46 19.34 -13.24 -16.28
C ILE A 46 19.41 -13.95 -17.64
N TYR A 47 20.47 -13.73 -18.41
CA TYR A 47 20.77 -14.41 -19.68
C TYR A 47 22.07 -15.24 -19.56
N PRO A 48 21.98 -16.53 -19.17
CA PRO A 48 23.16 -17.37 -18.94
C PRO A 48 24.00 -17.53 -20.21
N ARG A 49 25.32 -17.33 -20.09
CA ARG A 49 26.24 -17.26 -21.25
C ARG A 49 26.49 -18.61 -21.91
N ASP A 50 26.34 -19.69 -21.15
CA ASP A 50 26.30 -21.09 -21.63
C ASP A 50 25.18 -21.34 -22.67
N LYS A 51 24.22 -20.41 -22.80
CA LYS A 51 23.06 -20.50 -23.73
C LYS A 51 23.06 -19.42 -24.80
N ASP A 52 24.16 -18.68 -24.95
CA ASP A 52 24.32 -17.58 -25.89
C ASP A 52 25.45 -17.91 -26.87
N GLU A 53 25.13 -18.09 -28.16
CA GLU A 53 26.12 -18.51 -29.17
C GLU A 53 27.32 -17.55 -29.28
N ARG A 54 27.18 -16.28 -28.87
CA ARG A 54 28.26 -15.29 -28.81
C ARG A 54 29.37 -15.66 -27.83
N TRP A 55 29.13 -16.63 -26.95
CA TRP A 55 30.05 -17.10 -25.91
C TRP A 55 30.61 -18.50 -26.16
N LYS A 56 30.15 -19.19 -27.22
CA LYS A 56 30.44 -20.60 -27.50
C LYS A 56 31.93 -20.96 -27.51
N ASP A 57 32.75 -20.10 -28.11
CA ASP A 57 34.19 -20.32 -28.29
C ASP A 57 35.05 -19.53 -27.27
N VAL A 58 34.43 -18.96 -26.22
CA VAL A 58 35.10 -18.21 -25.15
C VAL A 58 35.52 -19.17 -24.03
N ASN A 59 36.79 -19.13 -23.61
CA ASN A 59 37.18 -19.90 -22.43
C ASN A 59 36.52 -19.32 -21.17
N MET A 60 35.76 -20.17 -20.47
CA MET A 60 35.02 -19.85 -19.25
C MET A 60 35.67 -20.43 -17.98
N GLU A 61 36.84 -21.06 -18.10
CA GLU A 61 37.68 -21.43 -16.95
C GLU A 61 38.00 -20.20 -16.08
N ARG A 62 38.14 -20.43 -14.78
CA ARG A 62 38.57 -19.42 -13.81
C ARG A 62 39.85 -19.88 -13.14
N TYR A 63 40.75 -18.94 -12.90
CA TYR A 63 41.80 -19.14 -11.90
C TYR A 63 41.16 -19.18 -10.51
N ALA A 64 41.61 -20.11 -9.67
CA ALA A 64 41.11 -20.28 -8.31
C ALA A 64 42.26 -20.13 -7.31
N GLU A 65 41.97 -19.50 -6.18
CA GLU A 65 42.89 -19.37 -5.05
C GLU A 65 42.22 -19.86 -3.75
N GLU A 66 43.00 -20.51 -2.87
CA GLU A 66 42.54 -21.08 -1.60
C GLU A 66 42.91 -20.17 -0.40
N TYR A 67 42.03 -20.07 0.60
CA TYR A 67 42.12 -19.13 1.74
C TYR A 67 41.49 -19.63 3.07
N ASP A 68 41.71 -18.87 4.17
CA ASP A 68 41.58 -19.34 5.57
C ASP A 68 40.77 -18.54 6.65
N VAL A 69 40.10 -17.38 6.51
CA VAL A 69 39.02 -17.06 7.52
C VAL A 69 37.75 -16.29 7.10
N ALA A 70 36.61 -16.81 7.62
CA ALA A 70 35.19 -16.43 7.57
C ALA A 70 34.56 -16.51 8.96
N ILE A 71 33.34 -16.01 9.07
CA ILE A 71 32.46 -15.91 10.26
C ILE A 71 31.00 -15.97 9.71
N ARG A 72 29.99 -16.56 10.36
CA ARG A 72 29.77 -16.88 11.79
C ARG A 72 29.12 -18.26 11.96
N PHE A 73 29.26 -19.00 13.05
CA PHE A 73 30.38 -19.38 13.93
C PHE A 73 29.77 -19.92 15.23
N PHE A 74 30.10 -21.14 15.63
CA PHE A 74 30.12 -21.59 17.03
C PHE A 74 31.06 -22.81 17.17
N LEU A 75 31.45 -23.16 18.40
CA LEU A 75 32.49 -24.16 18.73
C LEU A 75 32.19 -25.58 18.15
N PHE A 76 33.16 -26.46 17.86
CA PHE A 76 34.48 -26.71 18.49
C PHE A 76 35.53 -27.26 17.47
N TYR A 77 36.83 -27.12 17.77
CA TYR A 77 38.02 -27.70 17.09
C TYR A 77 38.33 -27.32 15.60
N LEU A 78 39.56 -26.77 15.41
CA LEU A 78 40.41 -26.81 14.20
C LEU A 78 39.94 -26.20 12.83
N ASN A 79 40.10 -24.87 12.71
CA ASN A 79 40.80 -24.16 11.61
C ASN A 79 40.17 -23.99 10.16
N LEU A 80 40.19 -22.72 9.67
CA LEU A 80 40.27 -22.17 8.27
C LEU A 80 38.96 -21.95 7.41
N TYR A 81 38.74 -20.78 6.72
CA TYR A 81 37.55 -20.29 5.90
C TYR A 81 37.77 -18.98 4.98
N ILE A 82 36.82 -18.06 4.56
CA ILE A 82 37.07 -16.71 3.84
C ILE A 82 36.07 -15.49 4.03
N LEU A 83 36.32 -14.27 3.50
CA LEU A 83 35.66 -12.98 3.87
C LEU A 83 35.18 -12.07 2.68
N LEU A 84 34.03 -11.35 2.78
CA LEU A 84 33.50 -10.40 1.77
C LEU A 84 33.05 -9.02 2.30
N ASN A 85 33.37 -7.97 1.53
CA ASN A 85 32.98 -6.55 1.58
C ASN A 85 33.56 -5.68 2.74
N TYR A 86 34.13 -4.50 2.41
CA TYR A 86 34.74 -3.56 3.38
C TYR A 86 33.68 -2.68 4.07
N SER A 87 32.63 -3.31 4.57
CA SER A 87 31.85 -2.70 5.65
C SER A 87 32.66 -2.77 6.95
N VAL A 88 32.37 -1.89 7.91
CA VAL A 88 33.03 -1.92 9.24
C VAL A 88 32.94 -3.31 9.88
N PRO A 89 31.80 -4.05 9.86
CA PRO A 89 31.75 -5.44 10.30
C PRO A 89 32.73 -6.39 9.61
N GLY A 90 32.97 -6.26 8.30
CA GLY A 90 33.90 -7.10 7.54
C GLY A 90 35.37 -6.86 7.94
N LEU A 91 35.74 -5.59 8.15
CA LEU A 91 37.08 -5.23 8.63
C LEU A 91 37.29 -5.63 10.10
N SER A 92 36.32 -5.37 10.97
CA SER A 92 36.39 -5.80 12.38
C SER A 92 36.51 -7.31 12.52
N ALA A 93 35.82 -8.06 11.65
CA ALA A 93 36.02 -9.51 11.53
C ALA A 93 37.47 -9.83 11.15
N ALA A 94 37.98 -9.33 10.02
CA ALA A 94 39.32 -9.64 9.51
C ALA A 94 40.43 -9.39 10.55
N ILE A 95 40.36 -8.24 11.23
CA ILE A 95 41.30 -7.83 12.28
C ILE A 95 41.25 -8.79 13.47
N ARG A 96 40.07 -9.07 14.06
CA ARG A 96 39.98 -9.94 15.25
C ARG A 96 40.45 -11.36 14.95
N LEU A 97 40.24 -11.83 13.72
CA LEU A 97 40.68 -13.17 13.30
C LEU A 97 42.20 -13.27 13.23
N ARG A 98 42.88 -12.29 12.62
CA ARG A 98 44.35 -12.23 12.59
C ARG A 98 44.96 -12.03 13.99
N GLN A 99 44.29 -11.28 14.88
CA GLN A 99 44.66 -11.21 16.29
C GLN A 99 44.54 -12.59 16.98
N LEU A 100 43.37 -13.25 16.90
CA LEU A 100 43.12 -14.56 17.52
C LEU A 100 44.06 -15.66 17.02
N ALA A 101 44.46 -15.63 15.75
CA ALA A 101 45.43 -16.58 15.23
C ALA A 101 46.85 -16.32 15.74
N LYS A 102 47.26 -15.04 15.84
CA LYS A 102 48.52 -14.65 16.49
C LYS A 102 48.54 -15.04 17.97
N GLU A 103 47.43 -14.84 18.69
CA GLU A 103 47.23 -15.30 20.08
C GLU A 103 47.38 -16.83 20.22
N GLN A 104 46.97 -17.60 19.21
CA GLN A 104 47.07 -19.07 19.18
C GLN A 104 48.34 -19.61 18.50
N ASN A 105 49.26 -18.74 18.05
CA ASN A 105 50.41 -19.08 17.21
C ASN A 105 50.04 -19.97 16.01
N LYS A 106 49.03 -19.54 15.25
CA LYS A 106 48.55 -20.17 14.01
C LYS A 106 48.70 -19.23 12.83
N GLU A 107 49.01 -19.81 11.68
CA GLU A 107 48.93 -19.14 10.39
C GLU A 107 47.54 -19.30 9.76
N ILE A 108 47.06 -18.24 9.11
CA ILE A 108 45.77 -18.15 8.41
C ILE A 108 45.84 -17.10 7.31
N ARG A 109 45.60 -17.50 6.06
CA ARG A 109 45.39 -16.60 4.92
C ARG A 109 44.01 -15.92 4.97
N VAL A 110 43.91 -14.60 5.13
CA VAL A 110 42.61 -13.90 5.16
C VAL A 110 42.49 -12.99 3.96
N CYS A 111 41.60 -13.29 3.01
CA CYS A 111 41.27 -12.43 1.88
C CYS A 111 39.96 -11.67 2.13
N LEU A 112 39.90 -10.42 1.68
CA LEU A 112 38.69 -9.60 1.68
C LEU A 112 38.54 -8.85 0.34
N VAL A 113 37.37 -8.97 -0.30
CA VAL A 113 36.99 -8.29 -1.56
C VAL A 113 35.96 -7.18 -1.35
N GLU A 114 36.06 -6.05 -2.06
CA GLU A 114 35.07 -4.94 -2.05
C GLU A 114 34.92 -4.28 -3.42
N LYS A 115 33.67 -3.96 -3.78
CA LYS A 115 33.30 -3.31 -5.05
C LYS A 115 33.86 -1.87 -5.18
N GLY A 116 34.03 -1.16 -4.07
CA GLY A 116 34.55 0.20 -4.00
C GLY A 116 35.98 0.32 -4.48
N SER A 117 36.28 1.35 -5.27
CA SER A 117 37.60 1.58 -5.88
C SER A 117 38.74 1.71 -4.88
N THR A 118 38.43 2.06 -3.63
CA THR A 118 39.32 2.05 -2.46
C THR A 118 38.51 1.64 -1.24
N ILE A 119 39.20 1.25 -0.16
CA ILE A 119 38.58 1.03 1.16
C ILE A 119 37.73 2.25 1.54
N GLY A 120 36.52 2.03 2.05
CA GLY A 120 35.62 3.10 2.52
C GLY A 120 34.92 3.93 1.43
N ALA A 121 35.19 3.72 0.13
CA ALA A 121 34.64 4.53 -0.96
C ALA A 121 33.10 4.48 -1.07
N HIS A 122 32.49 3.33 -0.75
CA HIS A 122 31.03 3.15 -0.72
C HIS A 122 30.40 3.40 0.66
N THR A 123 31.17 3.78 1.68
CA THR A 123 30.67 3.89 3.06
C THR A 123 29.89 5.19 3.31
N LEU A 124 28.56 5.12 3.17
CA LEU A 124 27.64 6.20 3.49
C LEU A 124 26.99 6.01 4.87
N SER A 125 27.19 6.96 5.78
CA SER A 125 26.49 7.04 7.07
C SER A 125 26.54 8.46 7.65
N GLY A 126 25.53 8.84 8.45
CA GLY A 126 25.55 10.06 9.28
C GLY A 126 26.60 10.01 10.39
N ALA A 127 26.75 8.84 11.01
CA ALA A 127 27.86 8.42 11.87
C ALA A 127 28.16 9.28 13.12
N CYS A 128 27.25 9.19 14.09
CA CYS A 128 27.65 9.11 15.49
C CYS A 128 28.10 7.66 15.78
N ILE A 129 29.21 7.46 16.51
CA ILE A 129 29.75 6.12 16.84
C ILE A 129 29.98 5.98 18.36
N GLU A 130 29.39 4.94 18.95
CA GLU A 130 29.74 4.44 20.29
C GLU A 130 31.07 3.67 20.17
N SER A 131 32.09 4.06 20.93
CA SER A 131 33.45 3.48 20.77
C SER A 131 33.56 2.05 21.26
N ARG A 132 32.61 1.56 22.08
CA ARG A 132 32.70 0.30 22.84
C ARG A 132 33.22 -0.92 22.06
N ALA A 133 32.78 -1.13 20.83
CA ALA A 133 33.22 -2.27 20.00
C ALA A 133 34.62 -2.05 19.37
N LEU A 134 35.04 -0.80 19.20
CA LEU A 134 36.40 -0.43 18.81
C LEU A 134 37.35 -0.49 20.02
N ASP A 135 36.89 -0.08 21.20
CA ASP A 135 37.61 -0.21 22.48
C ASP A 135 37.92 -1.69 22.80
N GLU A 136 37.05 -2.63 22.39
CA GLU A 136 37.27 -4.08 22.49
C GLU A 136 38.23 -4.62 21.39
N LEU A 137 38.07 -4.17 20.15
CA LEU A 137 38.83 -4.69 19.00
C LEU A 137 40.27 -4.16 18.93
N ILE A 138 40.48 -2.88 19.23
CA ILE A 138 41.76 -2.17 19.17
C ILE A 138 41.82 -1.21 20.37
N PRO A 139 42.11 -1.69 21.59
CA PRO A 139 42.09 -0.84 22.79
C PRO A 139 42.99 0.40 22.71
N ASP A 140 44.07 0.31 21.92
CA ASP A 140 45.06 1.34 21.60
C ASP A 140 44.73 2.13 20.32
N TRP A 141 43.45 2.24 19.93
CA TRP A 141 43.01 2.95 18.72
C TRP A 141 43.38 4.44 18.74
N LYS A 142 43.55 5.03 19.92
CA LYS A 142 43.95 6.44 20.09
C LYS A 142 45.41 6.65 19.74
N GLU A 143 46.31 5.82 20.27
CA GLU A 143 47.73 5.83 19.91
C GLU A 143 47.95 5.46 18.44
N LYS A 144 47.10 4.59 17.88
CA LYS A 144 47.09 4.22 16.44
C LYS A 144 46.38 5.23 15.53
N GLY A 145 45.96 6.38 16.04
CA GLY A 145 45.45 7.50 15.24
C GLY A 145 44.12 7.27 14.53
N ALA A 146 43.20 6.48 15.11
CA ALA A 146 41.87 6.30 14.52
C ALA A 146 41.12 7.65 14.44
N PRO A 147 40.44 7.97 13.31
CA PRO A 147 39.87 9.29 13.05
C PRO A 147 38.53 9.53 13.78
N LEU A 148 38.60 9.53 15.12
CA LEU A 148 37.52 9.78 16.09
C LEU A 148 37.75 11.13 16.80
N ASP A 149 38.14 12.16 16.03
CA ASP A 149 38.66 13.43 16.56
C ASP A 149 37.62 14.31 17.29
N THR A 150 36.33 14.06 17.07
CA THR A 150 35.22 14.93 17.53
C THR A 150 34.33 14.18 18.52
N PRO A 151 34.58 14.24 19.84
CA PRO A 151 33.66 13.72 20.84
C PRO A 151 32.33 14.50 20.80
N VAL A 152 31.22 13.84 21.11
CA VAL A 152 29.92 14.50 21.23
C VAL A 152 29.90 15.35 22.52
N THR A 153 29.76 16.65 22.34
CA THR A 153 29.70 17.66 23.41
C THR A 153 28.27 18.09 23.72
N LYS A 154 27.32 17.86 22.79
CA LYS A 154 25.96 18.40 22.89
C LYS A 154 24.98 17.66 21.99
N ASP A 155 23.89 17.19 22.59
CA ASP A 155 22.74 16.66 21.86
C ASP A 155 21.63 17.72 21.73
N ARG A 156 21.00 17.81 20.57
CA ARG A 156 19.74 18.54 20.36
C ARG A 156 18.78 17.73 19.51
N PHE A 157 17.51 17.72 19.90
CA PHE A 157 16.42 17.17 19.11
C PHE A 157 15.38 18.27 18.88
N TYR A 158 14.83 18.38 17.66
CA TYR A 158 13.74 19.31 17.36
C TYR A 158 12.58 18.61 16.65
N TYR A 159 11.35 18.98 17.00
CA TYR A 159 10.20 18.74 16.13
C TYR A 159 10.02 19.94 15.19
N LEU A 160 10.16 19.71 13.89
CA LEU A 160 10.02 20.73 12.86
C LEU A 160 8.55 20.87 12.44
N THR A 161 8.08 22.12 12.40
CA THR A 161 6.94 22.52 11.59
C THR A 161 7.45 23.20 10.31
N LYS A 162 6.56 23.59 9.39
CA LYS A 162 6.92 24.32 8.17
C LYS A 162 7.65 25.65 8.44
N THR A 163 7.55 26.21 9.65
CA THR A 163 8.02 27.56 9.99
C THR A 163 8.77 27.66 11.31
N SER A 164 8.96 26.56 12.05
CA SER A 164 9.46 26.60 13.44
C SER A 164 10.13 25.29 13.84
N ALA A 165 11.12 25.36 14.73
CA ALA A 165 11.77 24.20 15.34
C ALA A 165 11.46 24.18 16.85
N ILE A 166 10.67 23.20 17.30
CA ILE A 166 10.28 23.04 18.70
C ILE A 166 11.35 22.14 19.37
N PRO A 167 12.14 22.62 20.34
CA PRO A 167 13.15 21.80 21.00
C PRO A 167 12.50 20.72 21.85
N ILE A 168 13.00 19.49 21.75
CA ILE A 168 12.65 18.36 22.61
C ILE A 168 13.84 18.09 23.55
N PRO A 169 13.63 17.99 24.87
CA PRO A 169 14.72 17.79 25.82
C PRO A 169 15.34 16.39 25.68
N VAL A 170 16.62 16.34 25.33
CA VAL A 170 17.40 15.10 25.32
C VAL A 170 17.99 14.90 26.73
N ILE A 171 17.44 13.95 27.48
CA ILE A 171 17.89 13.61 28.84
C ILE A 171 18.61 12.27 28.86
N LYS A 172 19.56 12.12 29.79
CA LYS A 172 20.30 10.87 30.03
C LYS A 172 19.30 9.74 30.34
N GLY A 173 19.37 8.65 29.58
CA GLY A 173 18.43 7.52 29.64
C GLY A 173 17.49 7.43 28.43
N LEU A 174 17.36 8.48 27.61
CA LEU A 174 16.78 8.36 26.26
C LEU A 174 17.83 7.85 25.27
N PRO A 175 17.45 7.06 24.24
CA PRO A 175 18.39 6.51 23.25
C PRO A 175 19.01 7.57 22.33
N MET A 176 18.52 8.82 22.37
CA MET A 176 19.06 9.95 21.60
C MET A 176 20.16 10.73 22.36
N TYR A 177 20.59 10.26 23.54
CA TYR A 177 21.64 10.88 24.35
C TYR A 177 23.00 10.23 24.03
N ASN A 178 23.92 10.99 23.43
CA ASN A 178 25.15 10.49 22.82
C ASN A 178 26.44 10.88 23.56
N HIS A 179 26.36 11.43 24.78
CA HIS A 179 27.56 11.86 25.50
C HIS A 179 28.45 10.64 25.84
N GLY A 180 29.68 10.64 25.30
CA GLY A 180 30.59 9.48 25.31
C GLY A 180 30.86 8.92 23.91
N ASN A 181 30.01 9.21 22.94
CA ASN A 181 30.17 8.84 21.53
C ASN A 181 31.00 9.89 20.77
N TYR A 182 31.37 9.57 19.53
CA TYR A 182 32.15 10.45 18.64
C TYR A 182 31.41 10.71 17.31
N LEU A 183 31.66 11.86 16.69
CA LEU A 183 31.20 12.21 15.35
C LEU A 183 32.30 11.95 14.35
N VAL A 184 32.03 11.12 13.33
CA VAL A 184 33.06 10.63 12.40
C VAL A 184 32.64 10.69 10.94
N ARG A 185 33.63 10.80 10.05
CA ARG A 185 33.44 10.43 8.64
C ARG A 185 33.64 8.92 8.54
N LEU A 186 32.56 8.13 8.58
CA LEU A 186 32.67 6.66 8.65
C LEU A 186 33.53 6.04 7.55
N GLY A 187 33.54 6.59 6.33
CA GLY A 187 34.46 6.16 5.26
C GLY A 187 35.95 6.35 5.61
N LYS A 188 36.33 7.37 6.40
CA LYS A 188 37.71 7.49 6.95
C LYS A 188 37.99 6.42 8.01
N VAL A 189 37.04 6.15 8.91
CA VAL A 189 37.18 5.08 9.92
C VAL A 189 37.30 3.72 9.23
N THR A 190 36.57 3.51 8.13
CA THR A 190 36.63 2.30 7.31
C THR A 190 37.97 2.19 6.57
N ALA A 191 38.50 3.28 6.02
CA ALA A 191 39.83 3.31 5.41
C ALA A 191 40.93 2.98 6.44
N TRP A 192 40.92 3.62 7.61
CA TRP A 192 41.87 3.35 8.70
C TRP A 192 41.74 1.90 9.21
N LEU A 193 40.53 1.35 9.35
CA LEU A 193 40.34 -0.07 9.66
C LEU A 193 40.89 -0.98 8.53
N GLY A 194 40.93 -0.52 7.28
CA GLY A 194 41.65 -1.17 6.19
C GLY A 194 43.15 -1.24 6.44
N GLU A 195 43.76 -0.09 6.77
CA GLU A 195 45.18 0.00 7.14
C GLU A 195 45.52 -0.92 8.34
N GLN A 196 44.63 -1.01 9.34
CA GLN A 196 44.80 -1.92 10.47
C GLN A 196 44.64 -3.41 10.09
N ALA A 197 43.83 -3.73 9.07
CA ALA A 197 43.70 -5.08 8.53
C ALA A 197 44.93 -5.49 7.70
N GLU A 198 45.44 -4.59 6.85
CA GLU A 198 46.69 -4.77 6.09
C GLU A 198 47.88 -4.98 7.03
N ALA A 199 48.01 -4.13 8.06
CA ALA A 199 49.05 -4.25 9.09
C ALA A 199 48.93 -5.53 9.93
N ALA A 200 47.74 -6.15 10.01
CA ALA A 200 47.53 -7.46 10.62
C ALA A 200 47.87 -8.64 9.67
N GLY A 201 48.11 -8.39 8.38
CA GLY A 201 48.33 -9.39 7.34
C GLY A 201 47.03 -9.99 6.79
N VAL A 202 46.04 -9.14 6.52
CA VAL A 202 44.88 -9.46 5.66
C VAL A 202 45.24 -9.08 4.22
N GLU A 203 44.92 -9.95 3.28
CA GLU A 203 45.06 -9.72 1.84
C GLU A 203 43.84 -8.96 1.31
N MET A 204 44.10 -7.88 0.57
CA MET A 204 43.10 -6.84 0.30
C MET A 204 42.85 -6.66 -1.19
N TYR A 205 41.57 -6.74 -1.58
CA TYR A 205 41.12 -6.67 -2.97
C TYR A 205 40.00 -5.61 -3.12
N PRO A 206 40.34 -4.31 -3.10
CA PRO A 206 39.42 -3.26 -3.53
C PRO A 206 39.10 -3.36 -5.03
N ALA A 207 38.13 -2.58 -5.50
CA ALA A 207 37.61 -2.57 -6.88
C ALA A 207 37.12 -3.96 -7.40
N THR A 208 36.95 -4.93 -6.51
CA THR A 208 36.71 -6.34 -6.80
C THR A 208 35.40 -6.76 -6.15
N ALA A 209 34.33 -6.92 -6.93
CA ALA A 209 33.04 -7.35 -6.38
C ALA A 209 32.92 -8.87 -6.41
N ALA A 210 32.53 -9.49 -5.30
CA ALA A 210 31.96 -10.83 -5.34
C ALA A 210 30.59 -10.78 -6.04
N SER A 211 30.38 -11.60 -7.07
CA SER A 211 29.17 -11.60 -7.90
C SER A 211 28.41 -12.93 -7.91
N GLU A 212 29.03 -13.98 -7.39
CA GLU A 212 28.54 -15.36 -7.48
C GLU A 212 28.94 -16.13 -6.23
N ILE A 213 28.05 -16.99 -5.72
CA ILE A 213 28.31 -17.85 -4.56
C ILE A 213 28.68 -19.23 -5.09
N LEU A 214 29.85 -19.73 -4.71
CA LEU A 214 30.30 -21.07 -5.07
C LEU A 214 29.81 -22.06 -4.01
N TYR A 215 29.39 -23.24 -4.44
CA TYR A 215 28.90 -24.31 -3.58
C TYR A 215 29.72 -25.59 -3.75
N HIS A 216 29.82 -26.37 -2.69
CA HIS A 216 30.26 -27.77 -2.75
C HIS A 216 29.09 -28.67 -3.22
N GLU A 217 29.38 -29.91 -3.60
CA GLU A 217 28.38 -30.89 -4.05
C GLU A 217 27.35 -31.24 -2.97
N ASP A 218 27.71 -31.13 -1.70
CA ASP A 218 26.80 -31.28 -0.55
C ASP A 218 25.85 -30.07 -0.34
N GLY A 219 26.00 -29.01 -1.14
CA GLY A 219 25.22 -27.79 -1.08
C GLY A 219 25.70 -26.75 -0.06
N SER A 220 26.80 -27.00 0.65
CA SER A 220 27.48 -26.00 1.51
C SER A 220 28.21 -24.95 0.68
N VAL A 221 28.59 -23.81 1.28
CA VAL A 221 29.26 -22.70 0.58
C VAL A 221 30.77 -22.98 0.46
N LYS A 222 31.26 -23.11 -0.77
CA LYS A 222 32.68 -23.29 -1.14
C LYS A 222 33.45 -21.98 -1.22
N GLY A 223 32.76 -20.84 -1.35
CA GLY A 223 33.40 -19.54 -1.54
C GLY A 223 32.59 -18.59 -2.42
N VAL A 224 33.29 -17.74 -3.16
CA VAL A 224 32.70 -16.86 -4.19
C VAL A 224 33.54 -16.84 -5.45
N ALA A 225 32.94 -16.36 -6.55
CA ALA A 225 33.71 -15.79 -7.65
C ALA A 225 33.59 -14.27 -7.69
N THR A 226 34.68 -13.61 -8.06
CA THR A 226 34.68 -12.16 -8.34
C THR A 226 34.03 -11.87 -9.69
N ASN A 227 33.69 -10.61 -9.93
CA ASN A 227 33.02 -10.20 -11.16
C ASN A 227 33.93 -10.42 -12.39
N ASP A 228 33.37 -11.07 -13.41
CA ASP A 228 33.98 -11.07 -14.74
C ASP A 228 34.02 -9.63 -15.31
N VAL A 229 34.97 -9.36 -16.22
CA VAL A 229 35.19 -8.04 -16.83
C VAL A 229 35.25 -8.13 -18.36
N GLY A 230 35.15 -6.99 -19.04
CA GLY A 230 35.21 -6.96 -20.51
C GLY A 230 33.95 -7.44 -21.22
N ILE A 231 32.79 -7.38 -20.57
CA ILE A 231 31.48 -7.63 -21.20
C ILE A 231 30.99 -6.33 -21.87
N ALA A 232 30.28 -6.43 -22.99
CA ALA A 232 29.64 -5.32 -23.69
C ALA A 232 28.19 -5.09 -23.24
N LYS A 233 27.61 -3.92 -23.60
CA LYS A 233 26.27 -3.53 -23.11
C LYS A 233 25.16 -4.44 -23.64
N ASP A 234 25.35 -5.10 -24.77
CA ASP A 234 24.45 -6.09 -25.36
C ASP A 234 24.62 -7.51 -24.76
N GLY A 235 25.55 -7.69 -23.82
CA GLY A 235 25.89 -8.99 -23.22
C GLY A 235 26.91 -9.81 -24.01
N SER A 236 27.46 -9.31 -25.13
CA SER A 236 28.53 -10.00 -25.86
C SER A 236 29.89 -9.92 -25.12
N PRO A 237 30.80 -10.88 -25.34
CA PRO A 237 32.19 -10.74 -24.92
C PRO A 237 32.89 -9.67 -25.77
N LYS A 238 33.88 -9.00 -25.20
CA LYS A 238 34.86 -8.19 -25.95
C LYS A 238 36.17 -8.97 -26.07
N ASP A 239 37.04 -8.53 -26.96
CA ASP A 239 38.45 -8.95 -27.03
C ASP A 239 39.18 -8.80 -25.69
N SER A 240 38.73 -7.86 -24.85
CA SER A 240 39.23 -7.62 -23.49
C SER A 240 38.45 -8.39 -22.41
N PHE A 241 37.74 -9.47 -22.75
CA PHE A 241 37.02 -10.29 -21.78
C PHE A 241 37.99 -11.04 -20.87
N ALA A 242 37.73 -11.01 -19.57
CA ALA A 242 38.40 -11.87 -18.61
C ALA A 242 37.41 -12.34 -17.54
N ARG A 243 37.53 -13.62 -17.17
CA ARG A 243 36.78 -14.20 -16.05
C ARG A 243 37.29 -13.66 -14.72
N GLY A 244 36.39 -13.51 -13.76
CA GLY A 244 36.74 -13.22 -12.38
C GLY A 244 37.40 -14.43 -11.71
N MET A 245 38.05 -14.19 -10.59
CA MET A 245 38.80 -15.20 -9.83
C MET A 245 37.86 -15.95 -8.88
N GLU A 246 38.05 -17.26 -8.72
CA GLU A 246 37.39 -18.00 -7.65
C GLU A 246 38.20 -17.94 -6.36
N LEU A 247 37.52 -17.69 -5.25
CA LEU A 247 38.10 -17.57 -3.92
C LEU A 247 37.51 -18.70 -3.07
N HIS A 248 38.22 -19.83 -3.02
CA HIS A 248 37.77 -21.07 -2.38
C HIS A 248 38.16 -21.10 -0.91
N ALA A 249 37.21 -21.49 -0.05
CA ALA A 249 37.47 -21.74 1.35
C ALA A 249 36.31 -22.46 2.06
N LYS A 250 36.57 -22.90 3.30
CA LYS A 250 35.67 -23.76 4.08
C LYS A 250 34.43 -23.07 4.68
N CYS A 251 34.24 -21.76 4.48
CA CYS A 251 33.05 -20.95 4.81
C CYS A 251 33.25 -19.51 4.24
N THR A 252 32.26 -18.61 4.30
CA THR A 252 32.34 -17.23 3.75
C THR A 252 31.54 -16.21 4.58
N ILE A 253 32.09 -15.02 4.93
CA ILE A 253 31.27 -13.91 5.48
C ILE A 253 30.57 -13.16 4.37
N PHE A 254 29.28 -12.89 4.53
CA PHE A 254 28.53 -11.98 3.69
C PHE A 254 28.30 -10.65 4.42
N ALA A 255 29.33 -9.79 4.47
CA ALA A 255 29.29 -8.49 5.16
C ALA A 255 28.94 -7.32 4.21
N GLU A 256 28.15 -7.58 3.17
CA GLU A 256 27.69 -6.59 2.18
C GLU A 256 26.94 -5.38 2.79
N GLY A 257 26.37 -5.54 3.98
CA GLY A 257 25.64 -4.49 4.69
C GLY A 257 24.15 -4.48 4.38
N CYS A 258 23.58 -3.29 4.17
CA CYS A 258 22.14 -3.12 4.02
C CYS A 258 21.65 -3.70 2.68
N HIS A 259 20.78 -4.72 2.73
CA HIS A 259 20.21 -5.40 1.56
C HIS A 259 21.25 -6.02 0.59
N GLY A 260 22.27 -6.69 1.16
CA GLY A 260 23.25 -7.47 0.37
C GLY A 260 22.63 -8.44 -0.62
N HIS A 261 23.18 -8.49 -1.84
CA HIS A 261 22.61 -9.25 -2.96
C HIS A 261 23.00 -10.73 -2.95
N LEU A 262 24.14 -11.09 -2.34
CA LEU A 262 24.50 -12.49 -2.08
C LEU A 262 23.80 -12.99 -0.81
N ALA A 263 23.74 -12.17 0.23
CA ALA A 263 22.97 -12.43 1.45
C ALA A 263 21.48 -12.70 1.15
N LYS A 264 20.88 -11.96 0.22
CA LYS A 264 19.51 -12.20 -0.29
C LYS A 264 19.34 -13.59 -0.91
N GLN A 265 20.36 -14.10 -1.62
CA GLN A 265 20.34 -15.45 -2.19
C GLN A 265 20.50 -16.52 -1.10
N LEU A 266 21.38 -16.29 -0.12
CA LEU A 266 21.57 -17.19 1.03
C LEU A 266 20.32 -17.31 1.90
N PHE A 267 19.60 -16.21 2.12
CA PHE A 267 18.32 -16.23 2.84
C PHE A 267 17.32 -17.19 2.19
N LYS A 268 17.32 -17.31 0.85
CA LYS A 268 16.49 -18.30 0.12
C LYS A 268 17.12 -19.71 0.12
N LYS A 269 18.44 -19.83 -0.10
CA LYS A 269 19.16 -21.12 -0.21
C LYS A 269 19.16 -21.94 1.08
N PHE A 270 19.19 -21.28 2.24
CA PHE A 270 19.34 -21.92 3.56
C PHE A 270 18.20 -21.60 4.55
N ASP A 271 17.05 -21.08 4.08
CA ASP A 271 15.88 -20.72 4.89
C ASP A 271 16.21 -19.86 6.14
N LEU A 272 17.17 -18.94 6.00
CA LEU A 272 17.70 -18.15 7.14
C LEU A 272 16.70 -17.11 7.67
N ARG A 273 15.47 -17.08 7.12
CA ARG A 273 14.38 -16.20 7.53
C ARG A 273 13.24 -16.91 8.26
N LYS A 274 13.22 -18.24 8.30
CA LYS A 274 12.20 -19.08 8.96
C LYS A 274 11.66 -18.55 10.29
N ASN A 275 12.57 -18.07 11.15
CA ASN A 275 12.30 -17.71 12.54
C ASN A 275 12.44 -16.20 12.81
N CYS A 276 12.31 -15.32 11.80
CA CYS A 276 12.36 -13.87 12.01
C CYS A 276 11.48 -13.09 11.04
N ALA A 277 11.06 -11.89 11.45
CA ALA A 277 10.33 -10.97 10.58
C ALA A 277 11.17 -10.56 9.35
N PRO A 278 10.52 -10.23 8.21
CA PRO A 278 11.17 -9.56 7.10
C PRO A 278 11.87 -8.28 7.57
N GLN A 279 13.09 -8.05 7.09
CA GLN A 279 13.85 -6.85 7.45
C GLN A 279 13.13 -5.61 6.90
N THR A 280 12.86 -4.63 7.77
CA THR A 280 12.38 -3.30 7.37
C THR A 280 13.56 -2.36 7.09
N TYR A 281 13.31 -1.35 6.25
CA TYR A 281 14.35 -0.46 5.72
C TYR A 281 13.87 0.99 5.69
N GLY A 282 14.82 1.92 5.81
CA GLY A 282 14.63 3.34 5.52
C GLY A 282 15.75 3.84 4.62
N ILE A 283 15.47 4.80 3.73
CA ILE A 283 16.47 5.39 2.84
C ILE A 283 17.20 6.56 3.53
N GLY A 284 18.52 6.45 3.65
CA GLY A 284 19.38 7.51 4.18
C GLY A 284 19.97 8.36 3.06
N LEU A 285 19.52 9.61 2.93
CA LEU A 285 20.17 10.61 2.08
C LEU A 285 21.18 11.41 2.91
N LYS A 286 22.36 11.68 2.34
CA LYS A 286 23.42 12.45 3.01
C LYS A 286 24.18 13.34 2.02
N GLU A 287 24.45 14.56 2.46
CA GLU A 287 25.38 15.49 1.85
C GLU A 287 26.51 15.81 2.84
N ILE A 288 27.59 16.46 2.38
CA ILE A 288 28.65 17.03 3.22
C ILE A 288 28.78 18.50 2.85
N TRP A 289 28.63 19.37 3.84
CA TRP A 289 28.65 20.81 3.67
C TRP A 289 29.87 21.42 4.37
N GLU A 290 30.64 22.21 3.64
CA GLU A 290 31.49 23.23 4.27
C GLU A 290 30.58 24.42 4.63
N VAL A 291 30.67 24.89 5.87
CA VAL A 291 29.79 25.91 6.42
C VAL A 291 30.59 27.06 7.00
N ASP A 292 29.97 28.24 7.02
CA ASP A 292 30.49 29.43 7.70
C ASP A 292 30.94 29.08 9.14
N LYS A 293 32.19 29.38 9.46
CA LYS A 293 32.82 29.07 10.76
C LYS A 293 32.05 29.67 11.95
N SER A 294 31.33 30.77 11.75
CA SER A 294 30.46 31.37 12.78
C SER A 294 29.22 30.53 13.13
N LYS A 295 28.87 29.54 12.30
CA LYS A 295 27.72 28.63 12.45
C LYS A 295 28.13 27.19 12.77
N HIS A 296 29.42 26.91 12.92
CA HIS A 296 29.95 25.58 13.19
C HIS A 296 30.18 25.39 14.70
N GLU A 297 29.53 24.38 15.29
CA GLU A 297 29.61 24.03 16.72
C GLU A 297 30.17 22.60 16.84
N PRO A 298 31.48 22.40 17.04
CA PRO A 298 32.09 21.07 17.10
C PRO A 298 31.50 20.19 18.22
N GLY A 299 31.24 18.91 17.92
CA GLY A 299 30.62 17.97 18.85
C GLY A 299 29.10 18.11 19.00
N LEU A 300 28.46 19.03 18.26
CA LEU A 300 27.00 19.17 18.25
C LEU A 300 26.32 18.12 17.36
N ILE A 301 25.36 17.39 17.94
CA ILE A 301 24.34 16.62 17.23
C ILE A 301 23.06 17.43 17.11
N ILE A 302 22.46 17.45 15.92
CA ILE A 302 21.07 17.89 15.71
C ILE A 302 20.29 16.75 15.04
N HIS A 303 19.30 16.22 15.74
CA HIS A 303 18.27 15.35 15.17
C HIS A 303 16.96 16.11 15.00
N THR A 304 16.16 15.71 13.99
CA THR A 304 14.85 16.32 13.72
C THR A 304 13.79 15.28 13.36
N ALA A 305 12.53 15.61 13.67
CA ALA A 305 11.35 14.87 13.22
C ALA A 305 10.23 15.85 12.86
N GLY A 306 9.21 15.40 12.12
CA GLY A 306 8.16 16.28 11.59
C GLY A 306 8.50 16.79 10.19
N TRP A 307 8.22 18.06 9.91
CA TRP A 307 8.28 18.65 8.57
C TRP A 307 9.64 18.43 7.88
N PRO A 308 9.68 18.03 6.59
CA PRO A 308 8.56 17.89 5.65
C PRO A 308 7.70 16.62 5.82
N MET A 309 8.09 15.67 6.66
CA MET A 309 7.35 14.42 6.87
C MET A 309 6.06 14.65 7.67
N VAL A 310 4.96 14.02 7.23
CA VAL A 310 3.61 14.27 7.75
C VAL A 310 3.29 13.35 8.95
N ASN A 311 3.88 13.62 10.11
CA ASN A 311 3.65 12.83 11.33
C ASN A 311 2.52 13.39 12.23
N LYS A 312 1.65 12.50 12.71
CA LYS A 312 0.41 12.82 13.46
C LYS A 312 0.57 12.86 14.99
N PHE A 313 1.64 13.48 15.49
CA PHE A 313 1.81 13.72 16.92
C PHE A 313 2.06 15.21 17.18
N CYS A 314 1.09 15.86 17.81
CA CYS A 314 1.17 17.25 18.22
C CYS A 314 1.05 17.33 19.75
N LEU A 315 2.15 17.67 20.42
CA LEU A 315 2.09 18.08 21.82
C LEU A 315 1.65 19.54 21.93
N LEU A 316 1.19 19.91 23.12
CA LEU A 316 0.42 21.14 23.36
C LEU A 316 1.28 22.42 23.37
N SER A 317 0.57 23.54 23.23
CA SER A 317 1.10 24.89 23.00
C SER A 317 1.86 25.51 24.17
N MET A 318 2.82 26.39 23.83
CA MET A 318 2.96 27.69 24.49
C MET A 318 3.03 28.81 23.44
N SER A 319 2.74 30.05 23.87
CA SER A 319 2.63 31.26 23.05
C SER A 319 4.02 31.93 22.82
N SER A 320 4.21 33.05 22.10
CA SER A 320 3.25 34.06 21.59
C SER A 320 3.85 34.95 20.48
N THR A 321 2.97 35.70 19.81
CA THR A 321 3.16 37.07 19.26
C THR A 321 3.99 37.40 17.98
N LEU A 322 3.36 38.31 17.21
CA LEU A 322 3.90 39.48 16.46
C LEU A 322 4.30 39.38 14.95
N ARG A 323 3.47 40.09 14.15
CA ARG A 323 3.79 40.96 12.98
C ARG A 323 4.15 40.30 11.63
N LEU A 324 3.34 40.54 10.58
CA LEU A 324 3.39 41.62 9.54
C LEU A 324 4.42 41.32 8.42
N CYS A 325 4.26 41.71 7.15
CA CYS A 325 3.11 42.07 6.28
C CYS A 325 3.67 42.28 4.84
N LEU A 326 2.87 42.85 3.90
CA LEU A 326 3.24 43.30 2.54
C LEU A 326 3.47 42.13 1.53
N HIS A 327 2.68 42.01 0.45
CA HIS A 327 2.60 42.82 -0.80
C HIS A 327 3.75 42.52 -1.79
N SER A 328 3.51 42.44 -3.11
CA SER A 328 2.25 42.42 -3.91
C SER A 328 2.55 42.03 -5.38
N SER A 329 1.51 41.66 -6.15
CA SER A 329 1.31 41.81 -7.63
C SER A 329 2.44 41.41 -8.62
N ILE A 330 2.18 40.83 -9.80
CA ILE A 330 1.41 41.37 -10.95
C ILE A 330 0.89 40.21 -11.83
N VAL A 331 -0.15 40.45 -12.65
CA VAL A 331 -0.90 39.41 -13.40
C VAL A 331 -1.28 39.88 -14.82
N LYS A 332 -1.10 39.00 -15.83
CA LYS A 332 -1.61 39.09 -17.25
C LYS A 332 -1.00 40.23 -18.10
N ARG A 333 -1.04 40.23 -19.45
CA ARG A 333 -1.68 39.42 -20.53
C ARG A 333 -0.59 39.14 -21.63
N ILE A 334 -0.78 38.37 -22.72
CA ILE A 334 -1.60 38.59 -23.94
C ILE A 334 -1.66 37.26 -24.75
N THR A 335 -2.65 37.09 -25.63
CA THR A 335 -2.82 36.00 -26.63
C THR A 335 -3.32 36.58 -27.97
N PRO A 336 -3.61 35.79 -29.02
CA PRO A 336 -2.72 35.00 -29.88
C PRO A 336 -2.80 35.46 -31.38
N SER A 337 -2.23 34.73 -32.33
CA SER A 337 -2.54 34.92 -33.77
C SER A 337 -2.64 33.60 -34.56
N PHE A 338 -3.48 33.61 -35.60
CA PHE A 338 -3.68 32.52 -36.56
C PHE A 338 -2.71 32.63 -37.74
N ALA A 339 -2.35 31.50 -38.34
CA ALA A 339 -2.04 31.37 -39.77
C ALA A 339 -2.34 29.94 -40.24
N SER A 340 -2.76 29.76 -41.49
CA SER A 340 -3.13 28.46 -42.06
C SER A 340 -2.48 28.24 -43.43
N SER A 341 -2.24 26.97 -43.78
CA SER A 341 -1.95 26.52 -45.14
C SER A 341 -2.41 25.07 -45.32
N ARG A 342 -2.54 24.60 -46.57
CA ARG A 342 -3.22 23.35 -46.93
C ARG A 342 -2.29 22.34 -47.61
N TRP A 343 -2.56 21.06 -47.32
CA TRP A 343 -2.59 19.91 -48.25
C TRP A 343 -1.37 19.65 -49.15
N ASN A 344 -0.83 18.43 -49.05
CA ASN A 344 -1.02 17.44 -50.12
C ASN A 344 -0.84 16.00 -49.61
N SER A 345 -1.25 15.01 -50.40
CA SER A 345 -1.45 13.61 -49.97
C SER A 345 -0.47 12.63 -50.61
N THR A 346 -0.09 11.60 -49.85
CA THR A 346 0.41 10.32 -50.40
C THR A 346 -0.01 9.14 -49.53
N LYS A 347 -0.25 8.01 -50.21
CA LYS A 347 -0.87 6.76 -49.77
C LYS A 347 -0.38 6.18 -48.43
N ALA A 348 -1.31 5.53 -47.73
CA ALA A 348 -1.08 4.82 -46.47
C ALA A 348 -0.12 3.62 -46.58
N SER A 349 0.62 3.40 -45.49
CA SER A 349 1.16 2.11 -45.03
C SER A 349 0.43 1.68 -43.75
N SER A 350 0.36 0.38 -43.47
CA SER A 350 -0.55 -0.18 -42.46
C SER A 350 -0.01 -0.15 -41.02
N GLU A 351 0.03 1.03 -40.40
CA GLU A 351 0.42 1.23 -39.00
C GLU A 351 -0.67 1.94 -38.16
N ASP A 352 -1.92 1.45 -38.24
CA ASP A 352 -3.03 1.96 -37.41
C ASP A 352 -3.92 0.83 -36.88
N ALA A 353 -3.36 0.03 -35.97
CA ALA A 353 -4.15 -0.77 -35.05
C ALA A 353 -4.45 0.10 -33.81
N PRO A 354 -5.73 0.39 -33.47
CA PRO A 354 -6.04 1.26 -32.34
C PRO A 354 -5.47 0.68 -31.05
N LYS A 355 -4.76 1.51 -30.27
CA LYS A 355 -4.12 1.10 -29.02
C LYS A 355 -5.17 0.49 -28.09
N LYS A 356 -5.03 -0.81 -27.80
CA LYS A 356 -5.89 -1.54 -26.87
C LYS A 356 -5.87 -0.86 -25.51
N ILE A 357 -7.04 -0.68 -24.93
CA ILE A 357 -7.22 -0.11 -23.59
C ILE A 357 -7.02 -1.22 -22.55
N THR A 358 -7.55 -2.42 -22.84
CA THR A 358 -7.40 -3.60 -22.00
C THR A 358 -6.26 -4.48 -22.49
N THR A 359 -5.34 -4.80 -21.58
CA THR A 359 -4.16 -5.65 -21.80
C THR A 359 -3.94 -6.67 -20.68
N HIS A 360 -4.79 -6.65 -19.64
CA HIS A 360 -4.65 -7.47 -18.44
C HIS A 360 -4.94 -8.96 -18.71
N TYR A 361 -4.16 -9.83 -18.07
CA TYR A 361 -4.14 -11.28 -18.31
C TYR A 361 -5.44 -12.04 -18.00
N THR A 362 -6.41 -11.39 -17.33
CA THR A 362 -7.75 -11.93 -17.05
C THR A 362 -8.74 -11.75 -18.21
N ILE A 363 -8.40 -10.94 -19.21
CA ILE A 363 -9.17 -10.75 -20.46
C ILE A 363 -8.40 -11.30 -21.67
N TYR A 364 -7.07 -11.16 -21.66
CA TYR A 364 -6.17 -11.73 -22.67
C TYR A 364 -5.26 -12.78 -22.01
N PRO A 365 -5.65 -14.08 -22.01
CA PRO A 365 -4.92 -15.12 -21.31
C PRO A 365 -3.50 -15.31 -21.86
N ARG A 366 -2.51 -15.36 -20.94
CA ARG A 366 -1.08 -15.39 -21.27
C ARG A 366 -0.63 -16.68 -21.96
N ASP A 367 -1.33 -17.78 -21.70
CA ASP A 367 -1.24 -19.05 -22.43
C ASP A 367 -1.55 -18.94 -23.94
N LYS A 368 -2.05 -17.80 -24.41
CA LYS A 368 -2.43 -17.52 -25.81
C LYS A 368 -1.68 -16.33 -26.40
N ASP A 369 -0.63 -15.88 -25.73
CA ASP A 369 0.18 -14.73 -26.11
C ASP A 369 1.62 -15.18 -26.36
N GLU A 370 2.08 -15.07 -27.61
CA GLU A 370 3.44 -15.45 -28.03
C GLU A 370 4.55 -14.78 -27.20
N ARG A 371 4.27 -13.64 -26.55
CA ARG A 371 5.21 -12.94 -25.65
C ARG A 371 5.49 -13.70 -24.35
N TRP A 372 4.70 -14.73 -24.03
CA TRP A 372 4.74 -15.48 -22.77
C TRP A 372 5.18 -16.94 -22.91
N LYS A 373 5.33 -17.47 -24.13
CA LYS A 373 5.55 -18.90 -24.37
C LYS A 373 6.83 -19.48 -23.73
N ASP A 374 7.87 -18.67 -23.60
CA ASP A 374 9.18 -19.04 -23.04
C ASP A 374 9.31 -18.64 -21.55
N VAL A 375 8.26 -18.08 -20.95
CA VAL A 375 8.25 -17.65 -19.54
C VAL A 375 7.85 -18.81 -18.65
N ASN A 376 8.65 -19.11 -17.62
CA ASN A 376 8.24 -20.08 -16.61
C ASN A 376 7.04 -19.54 -15.80
N MET A 377 5.90 -20.22 -15.92
CA MET A 377 4.65 -19.90 -15.25
C MET A 377 4.38 -20.74 -13.99
N GLU A 378 5.32 -21.61 -13.59
CA GLU A 378 5.32 -22.28 -12.30
C GLU A 378 5.21 -21.26 -11.16
N ARG A 379 4.35 -21.56 -10.19
CA ARG A 379 4.32 -20.84 -8.91
C ARG A 379 5.10 -21.62 -7.89
N TYR A 380 5.82 -20.92 -7.02
CA TYR A 380 6.10 -21.47 -5.71
C TYR A 380 4.77 -21.54 -4.96
N ALA A 381 4.27 -22.75 -4.74
CA ALA A 381 3.29 -23.00 -3.71
C ALA A 381 4.04 -23.16 -2.39
N GLU A 382 3.66 -22.39 -1.37
CA GLU A 382 3.87 -22.88 -0.01
C GLU A 382 2.74 -23.89 0.25
N GLU A 383 2.98 -25.15 -0.17
CA GLU A 383 2.15 -26.27 0.26
C GLU A 383 2.43 -26.51 1.74
N TYR A 384 1.43 -26.25 2.59
CA TYR A 384 1.58 -26.38 4.03
C TYR A 384 1.40 -27.83 4.50
N ASP A 385 2.44 -28.58 4.13
CA ASP A 385 2.91 -29.88 4.59
C ASP A 385 2.18 -31.16 4.13
N VAL A 386 2.87 -32.30 3.98
CA VAL A 386 4.26 -32.60 4.37
C VAL A 386 4.99 -33.38 3.27
N ALA A 387 6.28 -33.10 3.07
CA ALA A 387 7.41 -33.91 3.58
C ALA A 387 8.73 -33.16 3.22
N ILE A 388 9.87 -33.21 3.93
CA ILE A 388 10.50 -34.07 4.95
C ILE A 388 11.34 -33.11 5.83
N ARG A 389 11.49 -33.09 7.17
CA ARG A 389 11.13 -33.89 8.38
C ARG A 389 11.13 -32.87 9.59
N PHE A 390 11.13 -33.15 10.91
CA PHE A 390 11.42 -34.34 11.74
C PHE A 390 10.75 -34.19 13.13
N PHE A 391 10.05 -35.24 13.61
CA PHE A 391 9.54 -35.44 15.00
C PHE A 391 8.52 -34.45 15.63
N LEU A 392 7.56 -35.04 16.36
CA LEU A 392 6.60 -34.45 17.32
C LEU A 392 5.54 -33.44 16.80
N PHE A 393 4.40 -33.99 16.37
CA PHE A 393 3.02 -33.49 16.53
C PHE A 393 2.76 -31.95 16.55
N TYR A 394 2.33 -31.37 15.43
CA TYR A 394 1.31 -30.28 15.33
C TYR A 394 0.74 -30.20 13.89
N LEU A 395 -0.38 -29.47 13.65
CA LEU A 395 -1.22 -29.66 12.44
C LEU A 395 -2.10 -28.44 12.01
N ASN A 396 -2.18 -28.22 10.68
CA ASN A 396 -3.25 -27.56 9.89
C ASN A 396 -3.33 -26.00 9.81
N LEU A 397 -3.60 -25.48 8.59
CA LEU A 397 -3.67 -24.06 8.20
C LEU A 397 -5.04 -23.58 7.64
N TYR A 398 -5.35 -22.30 7.87
CA TYR A 398 -6.45 -21.53 7.23
C TYR A 398 -5.97 -20.23 6.60
N ILE A 399 -6.61 -19.82 5.51
CA ILE A 399 -6.33 -18.54 4.82
C ILE A 399 -7.51 -17.59 4.99
N LEU A 400 -7.19 -16.37 5.41
CA LEU A 400 -8.11 -15.24 5.51
C LEU A 400 -7.72 -14.16 4.50
N LEU A 401 -8.70 -13.67 3.74
CA LEU A 401 -8.47 -12.71 2.67
C LEU A 401 -8.90 -11.31 3.10
N ASN A 402 -7.95 -10.36 3.09
CA ASN A 402 -8.06 -8.94 3.46
C ASN A 402 -7.96 -8.65 4.98
N TYR A 403 -7.13 -7.67 5.38
CA TYR A 403 -7.09 -7.06 6.74
C TYR A 403 -8.28 -6.12 6.94
N SER A 404 -9.43 -6.47 6.40
CA SER A 404 -10.67 -5.85 6.83
C SER A 404 -10.95 -6.27 8.28
N VAL A 405 -11.66 -5.42 9.01
CA VAL A 405 -12.14 -5.71 10.36
C VAL A 405 -12.75 -7.14 10.51
N PRO A 406 -13.60 -7.66 9.60
CA PRO A 406 -14.03 -9.06 9.67
C PRO A 406 -12.89 -10.07 9.46
N GLY A 407 -11.97 -9.87 8.51
CA GLY A 407 -10.83 -10.79 8.30
C GLY A 407 -9.99 -10.97 9.56
N LEU A 408 -9.62 -9.84 10.19
CA LEU A 408 -8.93 -9.81 11.48
C LEU A 408 -9.75 -10.46 12.61
N SER A 409 -11.08 -10.23 12.65
CA SER A 409 -11.96 -10.82 13.67
C SER A 409 -12.03 -12.35 13.60
N ALA A 410 -12.06 -12.92 12.39
CA ALA A 410 -11.97 -14.37 12.21
C ALA A 410 -10.59 -14.92 12.60
N ALA A 411 -9.51 -14.22 12.23
CA ALA A 411 -8.14 -14.63 12.57
C ALA A 411 -7.93 -14.71 14.09
N ILE A 412 -8.30 -13.64 14.80
CA ILE A 412 -8.25 -13.56 16.27
C ILE A 412 -9.13 -14.67 16.88
N ARG A 413 -10.38 -14.83 16.42
CA ARG A 413 -11.29 -15.83 16.99
C ARG A 413 -10.83 -17.28 16.75
N LEU A 414 -10.27 -17.61 15.58
CA LEU A 414 -9.67 -18.92 15.30
C LEU A 414 -8.50 -19.20 16.26
N ARG A 415 -7.59 -18.24 16.44
CA ARG A 415 -6.42 -18.41 17.32
C ARG A 415 -6.77 -18.44 18.81
N GLN A 416 -7.79 -17.70 19.24
CA GLN A 416 -8.40 -17.84 20.57
C GLN A 416 -8.91 -19.26 20.80
N LEU A 417 -9.80 -19.74 19.93
CA LEU A 417 -10.40 -21.07 20.00
C LEU A 417 -9.35 -22.20 19.97
N ALA A 418 -8.31 -22.05 19.13
CA ALA A 418 -7.19 -22.98 19.07
C ALA A 418 -6.45 -23.07 20.42
N LYS A 419 -6.12 -21.91 21.02
CA LYS A 419 -5.49 -21.80 22.34
C LYS A 419 -6.38 -22.33 23.46
N GLU A 420 -7.69 -22.01 23.44
CA GLU A 420 -8.71 -22.49 24.40
C GLU A 420 -8.83 -24.03 24.43
N GLN A 421 -8.44 -24.72 23.35
CA GLN A 421 -8.53 -26.18 23.22
C GLN A 421 -7.16 -26.87 23.12
N ASN A 422 -6.06 -26.14 23.35
CA ASN A 422 -4.69 -26.59 23.15
C ASN A 422 -4.46 -27.33 21.82
N LYS A 423 -5.04 -26.80 20.74
CA LYS A 423 -4.74 -27.22 19.37
C LYS A 423 -3.83 -26.17 18.73
N GLU A 424 -2.79 -26.61 18.03
CA GLU A 424 -2.16 -25.74 17.04
C GLU A 424 -3.10 -25.58 15.84
N ILE A 425 -3.18 -24.35 15.33
CA ILE A 425 -3.83 -23.97 14.09
C ILE A 425 -3.02 -22.82 13.49
N ARG A 426 -2.42 -23.05 12.32
CA ARG A 426 -1.76 -22.01 11.53
C ARG A 426 -2.83 -21.12 10.89
N VAL A 427 -2.61 -19.81 10.80
CA VAL A 427 -3.55 -18.88 10.17
C VAL A 427 -2.76 -17.86 9.36
N CYS A 428 -2.89 -17.90 8.03
CA CYS A 428 -2.30 -16.94 7.11
C CYS A 428 -3.35 -15.89 6.73
N LEU A 429 -2.94 -14.63 6.66
CA LEU A 429 -3.78 -13.53 6.19
C LEU A 429 -3.03 -12.68 5.16
N VAL A 430 -3.71 -12.36 4.05
CA VAL A 430 -3.18 -11.54 2.95
C VAL A 430 -3.97 -10.25 2.76
N GLU A 431 -3.29 -9.10 2.68
CA GLU A 431 -3.89 -7.80 2.40
C GLU A 431 -3.15 -7.07 1.30
N LYS A 432 -3.90 -6.51 0.34
CA LYS A 432 -3.36 -5.80 -0.80
C LYS A 432 -2.87 -4.38 -0.49
N GLY A 433 -3.33 -3.76 0.60
CA GLY A 433 -2.81 -2.47 1.09
C GLY A 433 -1.40 -2.60 1.65
N SER A 434 -0.58 -1.56 1.45
CA SER A 434 0.82 -1.50 1.89
C SER A 434 1.01 -1.70 3.40
N THR A 435 0.02 -1.31 4.20
CA THR A 435 -0.08 -1.64 5.63
C THR A 435 -1.52 -1.98 6.03
N ILE A 436 -1.66 -2.64 7.20
CA ILE A 436 -2.96 -2.94 7.81
C ILE A 436 -3.78 -1.64 7.96
N GLY A 437 -5.01 -1.63 7.44
CA GLY A 437 -5.88 -0.46 7.49
C GLY A 437 -5.66 0.60 6.40
N ALA A 438 -4.61 0.52 5.56
CA ALA A 438 -4.34 1.50 4.51
C ALA A 438 -5.48 1.64 3.48
N HIS A 439 -6.23 0.56 3.21
CA HIS A 439 -7.40 0.55 2.32
C HIS A 439 -8.75 0.69 3.05
N THR A 440 -8.73 0.88 4.38
CA THR A 440 -9.96 1.02 5.17
C THR A 440 -10.50 2.44 5.06
N LEU A 441 -11.80 2.55 4.72
CA LEU A 441 -12.53 3.81 4.72
C LEU A 441 -13.95 3.61 5.23
N SER A 442 -14.38 4.41 6.20
CA SER A 442 -15.75 4.44 6.72
C SER A 442 -16.03 5.73 7.48
N GLY A 443 -17.29 6.20 7.52
CA GLY A 443 -17.67 7.26 8.47
C GLY A 443 -17.43 6.83 9.93
N ALA A 444 -17.64 5.54 10.23
CA ALA A 444 -17.23 4.87 11.47
C ALA A 444 -17.84 5.39 12.79
N CYS A 445 -19.15 5.19 12.94
CA CYS A 445 -19.79 5.04 14.24
C CYS A 445 -19.91 3.52 14.54
N ILE A 446 -19.23 3.02 15.58
CA ILE A 446 -19.18 1.61 15.96
C ILE A 446 -20.14 1.31 17.12
N GLU A 447 -20.99 0.31 16.94
CA GLU A 447 -21.61 -0.44 18.04
C GLU A 447 -20.58 -1.42 18.62
N SER A 448 -20.20 -1.24 19.89
CA SER A 448 -19.09 -2.01 20.50
C SER A 448 -19.35 -3.50 20.61
N ARG A 449 -20.62 -3.93 20.61
CA ARG A 449 -21.06 -5.30 20.92
C ARG A 449 -20.19 -6.42 20.36
N ALA A 450 -19.82 -6.36 19.07
CA ALA A 450 -19.04 -7.44 18.46
C ALA A 450 -17.55 -7.43 18.85
N LEU A 451 -17.03 -6.27 19.27
CA LEU A 451 -15.73 -6.14 19.92
C LEU A 451 -15.81 -6.59 21.39
N ASP A 452 -16.89 -6.24 22.10
CA ASP A 452 -17.17 -6.72 23.46
C ASP A 452 -17.29 -8.26 23.50
N GLU A 453 -17.83 -8.89 22.45
CA GLU A 453 -17.91 -10.34 22.27
C GLU A 453 -16.57 -11.00 21.83
N LEU A 454 -15.59 -10.24 21.31
CA LEU A 454 -14.31 -10.77 20.76
C LEU A 454 -13.10 -10.51 21.65
N ILE A 455 -13.00 -9.32 22.23
CA ILE A 455 -11.90 -8.86 23.09
C ILE A 455 -12.54 -8.09 24.25
N PRO A 456 -13.10 -8.76 25.28
CA PRO A 456 -13.84 -8.09 26.35
C PRO A 456 -13.03 -7.01 27.10
N ASP A 457 -11.71 -7.17 27.11
CA ASP A 457 -10.71 -6.28 27.72
C ASP A 457 -10.15 -5.22 26.74
N TRP A 458 -10.83 -4.92 25.63
CA TRP A 458 -10.35 -4.00 24.59
C TRP A 458 -9.97 -2.60 25.09
N LYS A 459 -10.61 -2.13 26.18
CA LYS A 459 -10.32 -0.85 26.83
C LYS A 459 -8.94 -0.84 27.50
N GLU A 460 -8.62 -1.92 28.20
CA GLU A 460 -7.35 -2.10 28.91
C GLU A 460 -6.21 -2.35 27.92
N LYS A 461 -6.51 -3.00 26.79
CA LYS A 461 -5.63 -3.15 25.62
C LYS A 461 -5.55 -1.92 24.70
N GLY A 462 -6.12 -0.78 25.08
CA GLY A 462 -5.94 0.50 24.41
C GLY A 462 -6.56 0.62 23.01
N ALA A 463 -7.68 -0.06 22.72
CA ALA A 463 -8.35 0.09 21.42
C ALA A 463 -8.82 1.54 21.19
N PRO A 464 -8.61 2.13 19.99
CA PRO A 464 -8.82 3.56 19.73
C PRO A 464 -10.30 3.94 19.53
N LEU A 465 -11.07 3.84 20.62
CA LEU A 465 -12.51 4.12 20.75
C LEU A 465 -12.73 5.33 21.68
N ASP A 466 -11.93 6.38 21.52
CA ASP A 466 -11.79 7.48 22.50
C ASP A 466 -12.97 8.46 22.55
N THR A 467 -13.77 8.56 21.48
CA THR A 467 -14.91 9.48 21.40
C THR A 467 -16.25 8.71 21.53
N PRO A 468 -16.87 8.62 22.71
CA PRO A 468 -18.24 8.15 22.84
C PRO A 468 -19.23 9.13 22.18
N VAL A 469 -20.33 8.63 21.64
CA VAL A 469 -21.40 9.49 21.11
C VAL A 469 -22.12 10.19 22.26
N THR A 470 -22.16 11.52 22.20
CA THR A 470 -22.80 12.38 23.20
C THR A 470 -24.13 12.96 22.69
N LYS A 471 -24.34 13.04 21.36
CA LYS A 471 -25.50 13.73 20.78
C LYS A 471 -25.75 13.32 19.33
N ASP A 472 -27.01 13.01 19.02
CA ASP A 472 -27.49 12.74 17.67
C ASP A 472 -28.28 13.94 17.12
N ARG A 473 -28.07 14.30 15.85
CA ARG A 473 -28.89 15.28 15.11
C ARG A 473 -29.17 14.78 13.70
N PHE A 474 -30.43 14.84 13.27
CA PHE A 474 -30.81 14.57 11.89
C PHE A 474 -31.49 15.80 11.30
N TYR A 475 -31.16 16.15 10.05
CA TYR A 475 -31.82 17.24 9.31
C TYR A 475 -32.29 16.80 7.92
N TYR A 476 -33.50 17.22 7.54
CA TYR A 476 -33.90 17.27 6.14
C TYR A 476 -33.50 18.63 5.55
N LEU A 477 -32.73 18.63 4.46
CA LEU A 477 -32.23 19.85 3.84
C LEU A 477 -33.08 20.26 2.64
N THR A 478 -33.44 21.54 2.59
CA THR A 478 -33.76 22.25 1.34
C THR A 478 -32.48 22.94 0.84
N LYS A 479 -32.55 23.71 -0.26
CA LYS A 479 -31.40 24.49 -0.76
C LYS A 479 -30.88 25.53 0.25
N THR A 480 -31.72 25.98 1.18
CA THR A 480 -31.46 27.14 2.06
C THR A 480 -31.77 26.88 3.54
N SER A 481 -32.43 25.78 3.89
CA SER A 481 -32.96 25.53 5.23
C SER A 481 -32.72 24.09 5.68
N ALA A 482 -32.57 23.89 6.98
CA ALA A 482 -32.40 22.57 7.59
C ALA A 482 -33.54 22.31 8.59
N ILE A 483 -34.45 21.41 8.25
CA ILE A 483 -35.58 21.01 9.09
C ILE A 483 -35.11 19.91 10.04
N PRO A 484 -35.13 20.09 11.37
CA PRO A 484 -34.70 19.06 12.31
C PRO A 484 -35.70 17.91 12.36
N ILE A 485 -35.19 16.67 12.31
CA ILE A 485 -35.96 15.46 12.58
C ILE A 485 -35.58 14.92 13.96
N PRO A 486 -36.54 14.71 14.89
CA PRO A 486 -36.24 14.18 16.23
C PRO A 486 -35.64 12.77 16.18
N VAL A 487 -34.44 12.61 16.75
CA VAL A 487 -33.81 11.28 16.91
C VAL A 487 -34.14 10.76 18.31
N ILE A 488 -35.08 9.81 18.38
CA ILE A 488 -35.57 9.20 19.62
C ILE A 488 -35.11 7.75 19.77
N LYS A 489 -35.00 7.28 21.02
CA LYS A 489 -34.58 5.91 21.36
C LYS A 489 -35.49 4.88 20.68
N GLY A 490 -34.88 4.00 19.87
CA GLY A 490 -35.57 2.98 19.09
C GLY A 490 -35.61 3.26 17.58
N LEU A 491 -35.35 4.49 17.13
CA LEU A 491 -34.99 4.74 15.73
C LEU A 491 -33.58 4.21 15.43
N PRO A 492 -33.29 3.72 14.21
CA PRO A 492 -31.97 3.19 13.87
C PRO A 492 -30.87 4.27 13.84
N MET A 493 -31.25 5.55 13.73
CA MET A 493 -30.33 6.69 13.81
C MET A 493 -29.92 7.07 15.25
N TYR A 494 -30.43 6.41 16.29
CA TYR A 494 -30.07 6.67 17.69
C TYR A 494 -28.78 5.95 18.08
N ASN A 495 -27.73 6.69 18.43
CA ASN A 495 -26.36 6.16 18.58
C ASN A 495 -25.79 6.24 20.01
N HIS A 496 -26.59 6.58 21.02
CA HIS A 496 -26.09 6.66 22.39
C HIS A 496 -25.60 5.29 22.88
N GLY A 497 -24.37 5.23 23.40
CA GLY A 497 -23.65 3.99 23.73
C GLY A 497 -22.67 3.52 22.65
N ASN A 498 -22.68 4.14 21.46
CA ASN A 498 -21.72 3.87 20.40
C ASN A 498 -20.49 4.78 20.49
N TYR A 499 -19.46 4.45 19.72
CA TYR A 499 -18.21 5.20 19.63
C TYR A 499 -17.99 5.75 18.22
N LEU A 500 -17.52 6.99 18.12
CA LEU A 500 -16.99 7.58 16.89
C LEU A 500 -15.49 7.29 16.81
N VAL A 501 -15.05 6.68 15.72
CA VAL A 501 -13.67 6.20 15.59
C VAL A 501 -13.06 6.59 14.25
N ARG A 502 -11.76 6.33 14.08
CA ARG A 502 -11.09 6.27 12.79
C ARG A 502 -10.92 4.80 12.42
N LEU A 503 -11.71 4.27 11.47
CA LEU A 503 -11.78 2.82 11.27
C LEU A 503 -10.42 2.23 10.85
N GLY A 504 -9.61 2.95 10.08
CA GLY A 504 -8.23 2.53 9.79
C GLY A 504 -7.35 2.36 11.04
N LYS A 505 -7.55 3.17 12.11
CA LYS A 505 -6.83 2.99 13.39
C LYS A 505 -7.31 1.74 14.13
N VAL A 506 -8.63 1.52 14.21
CA VAL A 506 -9.20 0.30 14.82
C VAL A 506 -8.75 -0.96 14.06
N THR A 507 -8.61 -0.85 12.73
CA THR A 507 -8.10 -1.92 11.87
C THR A 507 -6.63 -2.22 12.15
N ALA A 508 -5.78 -1.19 12.27
CA ALA A 508 -4.37 -1.35 12.65
C ALA A 508 -4.21 -2.03 14.02
N TRP A 509 -4.95 -1.55 15.03
CA TRP A 509 -4.95 -2.15 16.37
C TRP A 509 -5.44 -3.60 16.37
N LEU A 510 -6.50 -3.93 15.61
CA LEU A 510 -6.92 -5.33 15.41
C LEU A 510 -5.84 -6.17 14.71
N GLY A 511 -4.98 -5.55 13.89
CA GLY A 511 -3.77 -6.18 13.35
C GLY A 511 -2.78 -6.57 14.44
N GLU A 512 -2.45 -5.64 15.34
CA GLU A 512 -1.60 -5.89 16.51
C GLU A 512 -2.17 -7.03 17.40
N GLN A 513 -3.50 -7.06 17.59
CA GLN A 513 -4.17 -8.14 18.32
C GLN A 513 -4.14 -9.50 17.59
N ALA A 514 -4.11 -9.51 16.25
CA ALA A 514 -3.99 -10.72 15.45
C ALA A 514 -2.56 -11.27 15.46
N GLU A 515 -1.56 -10.40 15.28
CA GLU A 515 -0.13 -10.75 15.39
C GLU A 515 0.18 -11.31 16.79
N ALA A 516 -0.29 -10.65 17.86
CA ALA A 516 -0.14 -11.13 19.23
C ALA A 516 -0.89 -12.46 19.53
N ALA A 517 -1.85 -12.85 18.70
CA ALA A 517 -2.50 -14.17 18.77
C ALA A 517 -1.73 -15.26 17.99
N GLY A 518 -0.68 -14.90 17.23
CA GLY A 518 0.08 -15.79 16.36
C GLY A 518 -0.62 -16.06 15.02
N VAL A 519 -1.11 -14.98 14.39
CA VAL A 519 -1.56 -14.98 12.99
C VAL A 519 -0.38 -14.57 12.11
N GLU A 520 -0.16 -15.26 11.01
CA GLU A 520 0.83 -14.89 10.00
C GLU A 520 0.28 -13.84 9.06
N MET A 521 1.02 -12.74 8.91
CA MET A 521 0.49 -11.52 8.34
C MET A 521 1.34 -11.02 7.16
N TYR A 522 0.79 -11.15 5.94
CA TYR A 522 1.34 -10.66 4.69
C TYR A 522 0.58 -9.39 4.21
N PRO A 523 0.98 -8.18 4.64
CA PRO A 523 0.56 -6.93 3.99
C PRO A 523 1.20 -6.80 2.59
N ALA A 524 0.82 -5.78 1.83
CA ALA A 524 1.27 -5.54 0.45
C ALA A 524 1.15 -6.76 -0.49
N THR A 525 0.23 -7.68 -0.19
CA THR A 525 0.09 -9.00 -0.83
C THR A 525 -1.37 -9.19 -1.23
N ALA A 526 -1.68 -9.04 -2.52
CA ALA A 526 -3.05 -9.13 -3.00
C ALA A 526 -3.39 -10.56 -3.44
N ALA A 527 -4.42 -11.19 -2.87
CA ALA A 527 -5.01 -12.38 -3.49
C ALA A 527 -5.68 -11.98 -4.82
N SER A 528 -5.23 -12.53 -5.95
CA SER A 528 -5.70 -12.17 -7.30
C SER A 528 -6.46 -13.30 -8.00
N GLU A 529 -6.31 -14.54 -7.52
CA GLU A 529 -6.79 -15.75 -8.19
C GLU A 529 -7.33 -16.74 -7.16
N ILE A 530 -8.38 -17.48 -7.52
CA ILE A 530 -8.96 -18.54 -6.67
C ILE A 530 -8.46 -19.88 -7.19
N LEU A 531 -7.81 -20.65 -6.32
CA LEU A 531 -7.33 -22.00 -6.65
C LEU A 531 -8.44 -23.00 -6.33
N TYR A 532 -8.61 -23.99 -7.19
CA TYR A 532 -9.63 -25.05 -7.05
C TYR A 532 -8.98 -26.43 -7.06
N HIS A 533 -9.58 -27.37 -6.32
CA HIS A 533 -9.35 -28.79 -6.49
C HIS A 533 -10.07 -29.33 -7.74
N GLU A 534 -9.70 -30.53 -8.18
CA GLU A 534 -10.31 -31.22 -9.33
C GLU A 534 -11.82 -31.48 -9.14
N ASP A 535 -12.27 -31.67 -7.89
CA ASP A 535 -13.69 -31.81 -7.55
C ASP A 535 -14.49 -30.48 -7.62
N GLY A 536 -13.82 -29.37 -7.92
CA GLY A 536 -14.40 -28.04 -8.06
C GLY A 536 -14.51 -27.25 -6.75
N SER A 537 -14.12 -27.80 -5.60
CA SER A 537 -13.99 -27.07 -4.32
C SER A 537 -12.80 -26.12 -4.33
N VAL A 538 -12.80 -25.10 -3.45
CA VAL A 538 -11.69 -24.15 -3.32
C VAL A 538 -10.49 -24.79 -2.60
N LYS A 539 -9.32 -24.80 -3.24
CA LYS A 539 -8.01 -25.19 -2.66
C LYS A 539 -7.35 -24.05 -1.90
N GLY A 540 -7.63 -22.80 -2.29
CA GLY A 540 -7.02 -21.61 -1.70
C GLY A 540 -7.02 -20.42 -2.64
N VAL A 541 -5.94 -19.63 -2.60
CA VAL A 541 -5.73 -18.47 -3.50
C VAL A 541 -4.28 -18.41 -3.97
N ALA A 542 -4.05 -17.72 -5.08
CA ALA A 542 -2.72 -17.22 -5.41
C ALA A 542 -2.63 -15.71 -5.20
N THR A 543 -1.45 -15.24 -4.82
CA THR A 543 -1.15 -13.80 -4.78
C THR A 543 -1.02 -13.25 -6.19
N ASN A 544 -1.06 -11.92 -6.32
CA ASN A 544 -0.75 -11.24 -7.57
C ASN A 544 0.65 -11.61 -8.06
N ASP A 545 0.78 -11.77 -9.37
CA ASP A 545 2.07 -11.69 -10.05
C ASP A 545 2.56 -10.21 -10.01
N VAL A 546 3.84 -9.99 -10.29
CA VAL A 546 4.46 -8.65 -10.40
C VAL A 546 5.35 -8.56 -11.63
N GLY A 547 5.66 -7.35 -12.10
CA GLY A 547 6.57 -7.16 -13.24
C GLY A 547 5.93 -7.52 -14.60
N ILE A 548 4.71 -7.04 -14.84
CA ILE A 548 4.03 -7.11 -16.14
C ILE A 548 3.96 -5.67 -16.69
N ALA A 549 4.33 -5.45 -17.95
CA ALA A 549 4.29 -4.14 -18.60
C ALA A 549 2.88 -3.74 -19.03
N LYS A 550 2.66 -2.46 -19.30
CA LYS A 550 1.32 -1.91 -19.62
C LYS A 550 0.65 -2.52 -20.84
N ASP A 551 1.43 -3.04 -21.79
CA ASP A 551 0.95 -3.74 -22.98
C ASP A 551 0.56 -5.21 -22.73
N GLY A 552 0.76 -5.71 -21.50
CA GLY A 552 0.55 -7.10 -21.11
C GLY A 552 1.76 -8.03 -21.32
N SER A 553 2.90 -7.52 -21.77
CA SER A 553 4.14 -8.31 -21.90
C SER A 553 4.82 -8.55 -20.53
N PRO A 554 5.61 -9.63 -20.37
CA PRO A 554 6.44 -9.82 -19.19
C PRO A 554 7.60 -8.79 -19.17
N LYS A 555 7.90 -8.20 -18.00
CA LYS A 555 9.15 -7.45 -17.79
C LYS A 555 10.28 -8.44 -17.47
N ASP A 556 11.53 -8.03 -17.62
CA ASP A 556 12.70 -8.77 -17.10
C ASP A 556 12.63 -9.01 -15.58
N SER A 557 11.82 -8.21 -14.87
CA SER A 557 11.53 -8.30 -13.44
C SER A 557 10.27 -9.12 -13.12
N PHE A 558 9.70 -9.86 -14.08
CA PHE A 558 8.50 -10.66 -13.86
C PHE A 558 8.71 -11.71 -12.76
N ALA A 559 7.76 -11.78 -11.83
CA ALA A 559 7.69 -12.87 -10.87
C ALA A 559 6.24 -13.32 -10.67
N ARG A 560 6.04 -14.63 -10.68
CA ARG A 560 4.76 -15.27 -10.34
C ARG A 560 4.43 -15.07 -8.87
N GLY A 561 3.15 -14.81 -8.59
CA GLY A 561 2.62 -14.79 -7.24
C GLY A 561 2.66 -16.18 -6.59
N MET A 562 2.70 -16.20 -5.26
CA MET A 562 2.77 -17.42 -4.46
C MET A 562 1.40 -18.10 -4.39
N GLU A 563 1.34 -19.42 -4.41
CA GLU A 563 0.11 -20.13 -4.02
C GLU A 563 0.05 -20.36 -2.52
N LEU A 564 -1.14 -20.12 -1.97
CA LEU A 564 -1.50 -20.37 -0.59
C LEU A 564 -2.66 -21.37 -0.60
N HIS A 565 -2.45 -22.57 -0.08
CA HIS A 565 -3.48 -23.61 0.01
C HIS A 565 -4.01 -23.75 1.44
N ALA A 566 -5.30 -24.03 1.60
CA ALA A 566 -5.93 -24.26 2.92
C ALA A 566 -7.14 -25.18 2.84
N LYS A 567 -7.39 -25.91 3.93
CA LYS A 567 -8.59 -26.75 4.09
C LYS A 567 -9.91 -25.97 4.03
N CYS A 568 -9.88 -24.67 4.34
CA CYS A 568 -11.00 -23.75 4.19
C CYS A 568 -10.46 -22.31 4.04
N THR A 569 -10.98 -21.56 3.08
CA THR A 569 -10.61 -20.15 2.82
C THR A 569 -11.78 -19.21 3.17
N ILE A 570 -11.51 -18.15 3.94
CA ILE A 570 -12.52 -17.19 4.37
C ILE A 570 -12.35 -15.86 3.61
N PHE A 571 -13.34 -15.53 2.79
CA PHE A 571 -13.32 -14.41 1.86
C PHE A 571 -13.87 -13.12 2.51
N ALA A 572 -12.98 -12.22 2.93
CA ALA A 572 -13.33 -10.99 3.68
C ALA A 572 -12.97 -9.67 2.94
N GLU A 573 -12.94 -9.66 1.61
CA GLU A 573 -12.60 -8.50 0.73
C GLU A 573 -13.40 -7.18 0.94
N GLY A 574 -14.40 -7.18 1.82
CA GLY A 574 -15.30 -6.07 2.04
C GLY A 574 -16.29 -5.88 0.89
N CYS A 575 -16.85 -4.66 0.78
CA CYS A 575 -17.87 -4.37 -0.22
C CYS A 575 -17.35 -4.62 -1.65
N HIS A 576 -18.13 -5.39 -2.41
CA HIS A 576 -17.89 -5.79 -3.79
C HIS A 576 -16.48 -6.38 -4.02
N GLY A 577 -16.20 -7.48 -3.31
CA GLY A 577 -15.02 -8.33 -3.51
C GLY A 577 -14.97 -8.91 -4.93
N HIS A 578 -13.79 -8.95 -5.53
CA HIS A 578 -13.60 -9.39 -6.92
C HIS A 578 -13.39 -10.91 -7.04
N LEU A 579 -12.92 -11.56 -5.97
CA LEU A 579 -12.93 -13.03 -5.86
C LEU A 579 -14.35 -13.47 -5.47
N ALA A 580 -15.00 -12.76 -4.55
CA ALA A 580 -16.41 -12.98 -4.21
C ALA A 580 -17.36 -12.87 -5.42
N LYS A 581 -17.14 -11.89 -6.31
CA LYS A 581 -17.84 -11.75 -7.60
C LYS A 581 -17.74 -13.02 -8.47
N GLN A 582 -16.59 -13.69 -8.45
CA GLN A 582 -16.36 -14.94 -9.18
C GLN A 582 -17.01 -16.13 -8.47
N LEU A 583 -16.91 -16.22 -7.14
CA LEU A 583 -17.56 -17.25 -6.32
C LEU A 583 -19.08 -17.26 -6.49
N PHE A 584 -19.72 -16.07 -6.48
CA PHE A 584 -21.16 -15.93 -6.71
C PHE A 584 -21.61 -16.59 -8.02
N LYS A 585 -20.76 -16.56 -9.07
CA LYS A 585 -21.02 -17.22 -10.36
C LYS A 585 -20.62 -18.70 -10.36
N LYS A 586 -19.49 -19.07 -9.77
CA LYS A 586 -18.95 -20.45 -9.74
C LYS A 586 -19.86 -21.42 -9.00
N PHE A 587 -20.51 -20.97 -7.91
CA PHE A 587 -21.32 -21.81 -7.03
C PHE A 587 -22.81 -21.40 -6.97
N ASP A 588 -23.29 -20.55 -7.89
CA ASP A 588 -24.70 -20.07 -7.97
C ASP A 588 -25.25 -19.52 -6.63
N LEU A 589 -24.39 -18.92 -5.80
CA LEU A 589 -24.71 -18.47 -4.43
C LEU A 589 -25.80 -17.38 -4.37
N ARG A 590 -26.20 -16.85 -5.54
CA ARG A 590 -27.19 -15.79 -5.72
C ARG A 590 -28.60 -16.28 -6.03
N LYS A 591 -28.78 -17.56 -6.36
CA LYS A 591 -30.04 -18.15 -6.83
C LYS A 591 -31.30 -17.76 -6.03
N ASN A 592 -31.18 -17.67 -4.71
CA ASN A 592 -32.30 -17.54 -3.78
C ASN A 592 -32.35 -16.16 -3.08
N CYS A 593 -31.71 -15.13 -3.64
CA CYS A 593 -31.72 -13.78 -3.07
C CYS A 593 -31.88 -12.67 -4.12
N ALA A 594 -32.15 -11.45 -3.67
CA ALA A 594 -32.19 -10.27 -4.54
C ALA A 594 -30.77 -9.90 -5.02
N PRO A 595 -30.64 -9.15 -6.13
CA PRO A 595 -29.40 -8.44 -6.43
C PRO A 595 -29.02 -7.53 -5.25
N GLN A 596 -27.72 -7.44 -4.96
CA GLN A 596 -27.21 -6.45 -4.03
C GLN A 596 -27.23 -5.08 -4.71
N THR A 597 -27.93 -4.13 -4.10
CA THR A 597 -27.80 -2.70 -4.41
C THR A 597 -26.71 -2.09 -3.54
N TYR A 598 -26.16 -0.96 -3.97
CA TYR A 598 -25.01 -0.33 -3.34
C TYR A 598 -25.15 1.20 -3.29
N GLY A 599 -24.29 1.84 -2.52
CA GLY A 599 -24.03 3.28 -2.58
C GLY A 599 -22.55 3.58 -2.65
N ILE A 600 -22.17 4.75 -3.16
CA ILE A 600 -20.81 5.28 -3.10
C ILE A 600 -20.71 6.30 -1.96
N GLY A 601 -19.96 5.95 -0.92
CA GLY A 601 -19.62 6.84 0.18
C GLY A 601 -18.31 7.57 -0.11
N LEU A 602 -18.38 8.89 -0.21
CA LEU A 602 -17.21 9.77 -0.26
C LEU A 602 -16.95 10.36 1.13
N LYS A 603 -15.69 10.55 1.49
CA LYS A 603 -15.26 11.03 2.82
C LYS A 603 -14.12 12.02 2.72
N GLU A 604 -14.17 13.04 3.57
CA GLU A 604 -13.04 13.90 3.92
C GLU A 604 -12.84 13.90 5.44
N ILE A 605 -11.61 14.18 5.88
CA ILE A 605 -11.33 14.52 7.28
C ILE A 605 -10.82 15.95 7.32
N TRP A 606 -11.35 16.72 8.27
CA TRP A 606 -11.07 18.13 8.47
C TRP A 606 -10.56 18.37 9.90
N GLU A 607 -9.57 19.24 10.02
CA GLU A 607 -9.20 19.93 11.24
C GLU A 607 -10.01 21.24 11.28
N VAL A 608 -10.79 21.49 12.33
CA VAL A 608 -11.72 22.65 12.38
C VAL A 608 -11.47 23.54 13.60
N ASP A 609 -12.02 24.75 13.59
CA ASP A 609 -11.96 25.65 14.75
C ASP A 609 -12.62 24.98 15.98
N LYS A 610 -11.96 25.04 17.13
CA LYS A 610 -12.44 24.43 18.39
C LYS A 610 -13.79 25.00 18.84
N SER A 611 -14.12 26.26 18.52
CA SER A 611 -15.42 26.87 18.78
C SER A 611 -16.57 26.26 17.95
N LYS A 612 -16.24 25.53 16.88
CA LYS A 612 -17.16 24.86 15.96
C LYS A 612 -17.16 23.33 16.14
N HIS A 613 -16.51 22.83 17.19
CA HIS A 613 -16.33 21.40 17.46
C HIS A 613 -17.06 20.98 18.73
N GLU A 614 -17.87 19.92 18.65
CA GLU A 614 -18.68 19.39 19.76
C GLU A 614 -18.39 17.88 19.89
N PRO A 615 -17.38 17.46 20.67
CA PRO A 615 -16.95 16.05 20.74
C PRO A 615 -18.09 15.07 21.02
N GLY A 616 -18.18 14.01 20.22
CA GLY A 616 -19.26 13.02 20.29
C GLY A 616 -20.53 13.41 19.55
N LEU A 617 -20.57 14.59 18.89
CA LEU A 617 -21.69 14.99 18.05
C LEU A 617 -21.72 14.23 16.72
N ILE A 618 -22.89 13.66 16.44
CA ILE A 618 -23.31 13.14 15.15
C ILE A 618 -24.28 14.13 14.49
N ILE A 619 -24.03 14.46 13.22
CA ILE A 619 -25.00 15.09 12.32
C ILE A 619 -25.18 14.21 11.08
N HIS A 620 -26.42 13.82 10.80
CA HIS A 620 -26.83 13.20 9.53
C HIS A 620 -27.79 14.11 8.78
N THR A 621 -27.78 14.05 7.45
CA THR A 621 -28.76 14.78 6.64
C THR A 621 -29.28 13.97 5.45
N ALA A 622 -30.51 14.27 5.03
CA ALA A 622 -31.11 13.79 3.78
C ALA A 622 -31.78 14.94 3.01
N GLY A 623 -32.17 14.71 1.76
CA GLY A 623 -32.68 15.75 0.86
C GLY A 623 -31.54 16.46 0.13
N TRP A 624 -31.57 17.80 0.09
CA TRP A 624 -30.64 18.59 -0.72
C TRP A 624 -29.16 18.25 -0.43
N PRO A 625 -28.30 18.10 -1.46
CA PRO A 625 -28.52 18.42 -2.88
C PRO A 625 -29.19 17.35 -3.76
N MET A 626 -29.60 16.19 -3.22
CA MET A 626 -30.38 15.20 -3.98
C MET A 626 -31.75 15.75 -4.41
N ASP A 627 -32.32 15.14 -5.45
CA ASP A 627 -33.74 15.26 -5.78
C ASP A 627 -34.61 14.33 -4.91
N THR A 628 -35.89 14.19 -5.27
CA THR A 628 -36.86 13.38 -4.51
C THR A 628 -36.79 11.88 -4.77
N HIS A 629 -36.00 11.42 -5.75
CA HIS A 629 -35.99 10.02 -6.21
C HIS A 629 -34.60 9.38 -6.11
N THR A 630 -33.54 10.17 -6.07
CA THR A 630 -32.18 9.72 -5.78
C THR A 630 -32.00 9.52 -4.28
N TYR A 631 -31.76 8.28 -3.83
CA TYR A 631 -31.42 8.02 -2.43
C TYR A 631 -29.98 8.50 -2.13
N GLY A 632 -29.83 9.31 -1.08
CA GLY A 632 -28.54 9.83 -0.65
C GLY A 632 -28.65 10.67 0.61
N GLY A 633 -27.49 10.99 1.20
CA GLY A 633 -27.42 11.74 2.44
C GLY A 633 -26.00 11.91 2.97
N SER A 634 -25.85 12.77 3.98
CA SER A 634 -24.54 13.08 4.58
C SER A 634 -24.35 12.43 5.94
N PHE A 635 -23.08 12.30 6.33
CA PHE A 635 -22.66 12.16 7.72
C PHE A 635 -21.60 13.22 8.07
N MET A 636 -21.62 13.70 9.30
CA MET A 636 -20.62 14.62 9.87
C MET A 636 -20.46 14.29 11.35
N TYR A 637 -19.27 13.79 11.72
CA TYR A 637 -18.97 13.27 13.05
C TYR A 637 -17.81 14.04 13.68
N HIS A 638 -18.03 14.57 14.88
CA HIS A 638 -17.02 15.34 15.63
C HIS A 638 -16.24 14.42 16.58
N ILE A 639 -14.98 14.16 16.25
CA ILE A 639 -14.06 13.31 17.03
C ILE A 639 -12.92 14.12 17.63
N LEU A 640 -12.40 13.64 18.75
CA LEU A 640 -11.06 14.03 19.22
C LEU A 640 -10.07 12.93 18.82
N ASP A 641 -8.93 13.34 18.27
CA ASP A 641 -7.80 12.45 17.94
C ASP A 641 -6.52 13.11 18.46
N ASN A 642 -5.89 12.53 19.48
CA ASN A 642 -4.78 13.16 20.23
C ASN A 642 -5.08 14.62 20.65
N GLY A 643 -6.32 14.92 21.02
CA GLY A 643 -6.78 16.27 21.39
C GLY A 643 -7.08 17.22 20.23
N GLN A 644 -6.84 16.83 18.97
CA GLN A 644 -7.16 17.66 17.80
C GLN A 644 -8.68 17.68 17.55
N PRO A 645 -9.28 18.86 17.26
CA PRO A 645 -10.70 18.99 16.90
C PRO A 645 -10.93 18.56 15.46
N LEU A 646 -11.11 17.25 15.25
CA LEU A 646 -11.31 16.68 13.90
C LEU A 646 -12.80 16.45 13.60
N VAL A 647 -13.20 16.72 12.36
CA VAL A 647 -14.51 16.40 11.80
C VAL A 647 -14.33 15.41 10.66
N GLN A 648 -15.01 14.27 10.77
CA GLN A 648 -15.14 13.30 9.67
C GLN A 648 -16.44 13.58 8.94
N VAL A 649 -16.37 14.07 7.71
CA VAL A 649 -17.55 14.39 6.88
C VAL A 649 -17.58 13.50 5.65
N GLY A 650 -18.78 13.13 5.21
CA GLY A 650 -18.95 12.44 3.95
C GLY A 650 -20.36 12.51 3.43
N TYR A 651 -20.53 12.01 2.21
CA TYR A 651 -21.81 11.92 1.52
C TYR A 651 -21.93 10.55 0.85
N VAL A 652 -23.11 9.96 0.94
CA VAL A 652 -23.46 8.72 0.24
C VAL A 652 -24.46 9.09 -0.85
N VAL A 653 -24.20 8.60 -2.07
CA VAL A 653 -25.18 8.56 -3.15
C VAL A 653 -25.38 7.09 -3.50
N ALA A 654 -26.64 6.63 -3.51
CA ALA A 654 -26.93 5.28 -3.91
C ALA A 654 -26.72 5.07 -5.42
N LEU A 655 -26.22 3.91 -5.80
CA LEU A 655 -25.90 3.58 -7.18
C LEU A 655 -27.12 3.11 -7.98
N ASP A 656 -28.33 3.11 -7.41
CA ASP A 656 -29.59 2.98 -8.15
C ASP A 656 -30.01 4.28 -8.88
N TYR A 657 -29.26 5.40 -8.74
CA TYR A 657 -29.58 6.68 -9.38
C TYR A 657 -29.78 6.57 -10.91
N GLU A 658 -30.76 7.32 -11.45
CA GLU A 658 -31.17 7.20 -12.85
C GLU A 658 -30.46 8.14 -13.83
N ASN A 659 -30.11 9.36 -13.39
CA ASN A 659 -29.60 10.42 -14.27
C ASN A 659 -28.09 10.27 -14.53
N PRO A 660 -27.63 9.99 -15.77
CA PRO A 660 -26.21 9.76 -16.07
C PRO A 660 -25.33 11.02 -16.00
N TYR A 661 -25.93 12.21 -15.84
CA TYR A 661 -25.20 13.46 -15.56
C TYR A 661 -24.87 13.65 -14.08
N LEU A 662 -25.40 12.84 -13.17
CA LEU A 662 -25.12 12.93 -11.74
C LEU A 662 -23.67 12.56 -11.45
N ASN A 663 -22.97 13.43 -10.71
CA ASN A 663 -21.60 13.21 -10.26
C ASN A 663 -21.56 13.19 -8.72
N PRO A 664 -21.43 12.01 -8.07
CA PRO A 664 -21.45 11.89 -6.61
C PRO A 664 -20.38 12.72 -5.89
N TYR A 665 -19.22 12.93 -6.52
CA TYR A 665 -18.19 13.80 -5.98
C TYR A 665 -18.63 15.28 -5.98
N GLN A 666 -19.19 15.76 -7.09
CA GLN A 666 -19.69 17.13 -7.16
C GLN A 666 -20.89 17.36 -6.25
N GLU A 667 -21.77 16.37 -6.05
CA GLU A 667 -22.85 16.46 -5.07
C GLU A 667 -22.31 16.56 -3.62
N PHE A 668 -21.26 15.81 -3.27
CA PHE A 668 -20.58 15.95 -1.98
C PHE A 668 -19.92 17.33 -1.80
N GLN A 669 -19.23 17.85 -2.81
CA GLN A 669 -18.67 19.21 -2.74
C GLN A 669 -19.80 20.26 -2.62
N ARG A 670 -20.86 20.14 -3.43
CA ARG A 670 -22.06 21.01 -3.42
C ARG A 670 -22.78 20.99 -2.07
N PHE A 671 -22.93 19.82 -1.43
CA PHE A 671 -23.51 19.68 -0.09
C PHE A 671 -22.81 20.56 0.95
N LYS A 672 -21.48 20.63 0.93
CA LYS A 672 -20.70 21.46 1.88
C LYS A 672 -20.96 22.97 1.76
N ASN A 673 -21.60 23.42 0.68
CA ASN A 673 -22.06 24.81 0.52
C ASN A 673 -23.42 25.11 1.16
N HIS A 674 -24.13 24.12 1.72
CA HIS A 674 -25.40 24.38 2.42
C HIS A 674 -25.18 25.30 3.64
N PRO A 675 -26.01 26.34 3.89
CA PRO A 675 -25.79 27.30 4.97
C PRO A 675 -25.67 26.70 6.38
N LYS A 676 -26.34 25.58 6.65
CA LYS A 676 -26.26 24.85 7.94
C LYS A 676 -24.93 24.10 8.13
N ILE A 677 -24.19 23.85 7.06
CA ILE A 677 -23.04 22.94 6.98
C ILE A 677 -21.75 23.72 6.74
N ARG A 678 -21.76 24.70 5.81
CA ARG A 678 -20.58 25.46 5.40
C ARG A 678 -19.83 26.12 6.56
N SER A 679 -20.57 26.60 7.56
CA SER A 679 -20.00 27.29 8.72
C SER A 679 -19.02 26.44 9.51
N VAL A 680 -19.18 25.10 9.55
CA VAL A 680 -18.26 24.17 10.24
C VAL A 680 -16.85 24.21 9.63
N PHE A 681 -16.72 24.53 8.34
CA PHE A 681 -15.46 24.47 7.59
C PHE A 681 -14.72 25.81 7.44
N GLU A 682 -15.33 26.95 7.78
CA GLU A 682 -14.65 28.25 7.67
C GLU A 682 -13.50 28.32 8.68
N ASN A 683 -12.30 28.68 8.19
CA ASN A 683 -11.00 28.56 8.88
C ASN A 683 -10.55 27.11 9.20
N GLY A 684 -11.33 26.10 8.79
CA GLY A 684 -10.93 24.70 8.85
C GLY A 684 -9.97 24.32 7.71
N LYS A 685 -9.35 23.16 7.84
CA LYS A 685 -8.36 22.61 6.92
C LYS A 685 -8.70 21.16 6.60
N ARG A 686 -8.92 20.87 5.32
CA ARG A 686 -9.03 19.49 4.81
C ARG A 686 -7.67 18.79 4.91
N ILE A 687 -7.63 17.60 5.52
CA ILE A 687 -6.38 16.84 5.75
C ILE A 687 -6.36 15.44 5.11
N ALA A 688 -7.50 14.92 4.65
CA ALA A 688 -7.59 13.66 3.93
C ALA A 688 -8.85 13.60 3.06
N TYR A 689 -8.82 12.78 2.01
CA TYR A 689 -9.96 12.43 1.15
C TYR A 689 -9.97 10.92 0.86
N GLY A 690 -11.12 10.38 0.45
CA GLY A 690 -11.26 9.05 -0.14
C GLY A 690 -12.71 8.71 -0.46
N ALA A 691 -12.92 7.55 -1.10
CA ALA A 691 -14.26 7.01 -1.30
C ALA A 691 -14.27 5.47 -1.35
N ARG A 692 -15.41 4.86 -0.99
CA ARG A 692 -15.63 3.40 -1.04
C ARG A 692 -17.11 3.09 -1.27
N ALA A 693 -17.41 2.09 -2.10
CA ALA A 693 -18.75 1.55 -2.20
C ALA A 693 -19.16 0.84 -0.90
N LEU A 694 -20.46 0.88 -0.58
CA LEU A 694 -21.10 0.21 0.55
C LEU A 694 -22.37 -0.52 0.08
N ASN A 695 -22.79 -1.55 0.82
CA ASN A 695 -23.97 -2.36 0.50
C ASN A 695 -25.27 -1.64 0.95
N GLU A 696 -26.31 -1.66 0.11
CA GLU A 696 -27.64 -1.10 0.41
C GLU A 696 -28.79 -2.10 0.24
N GLY A 697 -28.56 -3.30 -0.32
CA GLY A 697 -29.56 -4.35 -0.51
C GLY A 697 -29.96 -5.14 0.75
N GLY A 698 -29.26 -4.90 1.86
CA GLY A 698 -29.61 -5.38 3.20
C GLY A 698 -29.93 -6.87 3.28
N TYR A 699 -31.01 -7.20 4.00
CA TYR A 699 -31.47 -8.57 4.27
C TYR A 699 -31.79 -9.36 2.98
N GLN A 700 -32.46 -8.72 2.03
CA GLN A 700 -32.96 -9.33 0.79
C GLN A 700 -31.83 -9.79 -0.12
N ALA A 701 -30.67 -9.13 -0.05
CA ALA A 701 -29.52 -9.36 -0.91
C ALA A 701 -28.42 -10.23 -0.28
N ILE A 702 -28.67 -10.87 0.87
CA ILE A 702 -27.72 -11.81 1.48
C ILE A 702 -27.69 -13.10 0.61
N PRO A 703 -26.54 -13.50 0.06
CA PRO A 703 -26.38 -14.74 -0.71
C PRO A 703 -26.29 -15.96 0.21
N GLN A 704 -26.22 -17.17 -0.37
CA GLN A 704 -25.65 -18.32 0.34
C GLN A 704 -24.20 -17.99 0.75
N LEU A 705 -23.82 -18.36 1.98
CA LEU A 705 -22.59 -17.88 2.60
C LEU A 705 -21.45 -18.90 2.61
N SER A 706 -21.77 -20.19 2.61
CA SER A 706 -20.84 -21.33 2.56
C SER A 706 -20.83 -22.03 1.21
N PHE A 707 -19.69 -22.66 0.87
CA PHE A 707 -19.48 -23.48 -0.33
C PHE A 707 -18.28 -24.43 -0.10
N PRO A 708 -18.09 -25.47 -0.94
CA PRO A 708 -16.95 -26.38 -0.86
C PRO A 708 -15.59 -25.64 -0.85
N GLY A 709 -14.88 -25.70 0.28
CA GLY A 709 -13.59 -25.06 0.49
C GLY A 709 -13.62 -23.62 1.04
N GLY A 710 -14.78 -23.04 1.36
CA GLY A 710 -14.78 -21.69 1.93
C GLY A 710 -16.11 -21.07 2.34
N CYS A 711 -16.04 -19.81 2.79
CA CYS A 711 -17.21 -18.99 3.07
C CYS A 711 -16.95 -17.48 2.93
N LEU A 712 -18.03 -16.70 2.96
CA LEU A 712 -18.05 -15.25 2.76
C LEU A 712 -18.44 -14.51 4.05
N VAL A 713 -17.69 -13.46 4.41
CA VAL A 713 -17.88 -12.70 5.66
C VAL A 713 -17.98 -11.18 5.43
N GLY A 714 -18.67 -10.50 6.33
CA GLY A 714 -18.77 -9.03 6.37
C GLY A 714 -19.52 -8.38 5.21
N CYS A 715 -18.94 -7.31 4.66
CA CYS A 715 -19.55 -6.53 3.57
C CYS A 715 -19.43 -7.21 2.19
N SER A 716 -18.70 -8.34 2.09
CA SER A 716 -18.60 -9.12 0.85
C SER A 716 -19.94 -9.80 0.49
N PRO A 717 -20.58 -10.61 1.37
CA PRO A 717 -21.97 -11.01 1.19
C PRO A 717 -22.92 -9.81 1.42
N GLY A 718 -22.62 -8.96 2.42
CA GLY A 718 -23.25 -7.63 2.57
C GLY A 718 -24.10 -7.42 3.82
N PHE A 719 -23.60 -7.76 5.01
CA PHE A 719 -24.34 -7.61 6.28
C PHE A 719 -24.50 -6.15 6.80
N LEU A 720 -24.63 -5.16 5.93
CA LEU A 720 -24.72 -3.75 6.32
C LEU A 720 -26.14 -3.36 6.74
N ASN A 721 -26.28 -2.78 7.93
CA ASN A 721 -27.53 -2.17 8.39
C ASN A 721 -27.65 -0.74 7.83
N VAL A 722 -28.40 -0.62 6.73
CA VAL A 722 -28.48 0.59 5.90
C VAL A 722 -29.05 1.80 6.67
N PRO A 723 -30.23 1.74 7.31
CA PRO A 723 -30.77 2.88 8.06
C PRO A 723 -30.07 3.12 9.41
N LYS A 724 -29.10 2.29 9.82
CA LYS A 724 -28.13 2.64 10.89
C LYS A 724 -26.85 3.30 10.35
N ILE A 725 -26.57 3.14 9.05
CA ILE A 725 -25.28 3.38 8.38
C ILE A 725 -24.12 2.62 9.07
N LYS A 726 -24.33 1.34 9.41
CA LYS A 726 -23.35 0.50 10.12
C LYS A 726 -23.27 -0.91 9.57
N GLY A 727 -22.06 -1.35 9.23
CA GLY A 727 -21.74 -2.74 8.88
C GLY A 727 -20.57 -3.35 9.66
N THR A 728 -19.89 -2.57 10.52
CA THR A 728 -18.66 -3.03 11.20
C THR A 728 -18.96 -4.13 12.23
N HIS A 729 -19.95 -3.92 13.09
CA HIS A 729 -20.31 -4.83 14.18
C HIS A 729 -20.88 -6.15 13.65
N THR A 730 -21.79 -6.09 12.67
CA THR A 730 -22.31 -7.26 11.95
C THR A 730 -21.21 -7.99 11.18
N ALA A 731 -20.26 -7.26 10.58
CA ALA A 731 -19.13 -7.88 9.90
C ALA A 731 -18.22 -8.65 10.87
N MET A 732 -17.79 -8.03 11.97
CA MET A 732 -17.03 -8.70 13.04
C MET A 732 -17.73 -9.99 13.48
N LYS A 733 -19.02 -9.91 13.85
CA LYS A 733 -19.74 -11.08 14.34
C LYS A 733 -19.94 -12.15 13.26
N SER A 734 -20.13 -11.78 11.99
CA SER A 734 -20.21 -12.78 10.90
C SER A 734 -18.92 -13.57 10.77
N ALA A 735 -17.77 -12.90 10.90
CA ALA A 735 -16.46 -13.52 10.85
C ALA A 735 -16.14 -14.38 12.09
N MET A 736 -16.59 -13.97 13.28
CA MET A 736 -16.51 -14.80 14.49
C MET A 736 -17.32 -16.10 14.34
N ILE A 737 -18.55 -16.01 13.82
CA ILE A 737 -19.40 -17.19 13.61
C ILE A 737 -18.79 -18.10 12.52
N ALA A 738 -18.17 -17.53 11.48
CA ALA A 738 -17.41 -18.30 10.49
C ALA A 738 -16.23 -19.04 11.13
N ALA A 739 -15.42 -18.35 11.94
CA ALA A 739 -14.32 -18.95 12.70
C ALA A 739 -14.79 -20.08 13.62
N GLU A 740 -15.88 -19.87 14.37
CA GLU A 740 -16.48 -20.89 15.25
C GLU A 740 -17.00 -22.10 14.46
N THR A 741 -17.60 -21.89 13.28
CA THR A 741 -18.09 -22.98 12.42
C THR A 741 -16.94 -23.78 11.81
N VAL A 742 -15.93 -23.10 11.27
CA VAL A 742 -14.73 -23.72 10.70
C VAL A 742 -14.00 -24.52 11.79
N PHE A 743 -13.78 -23.92 12.96
CA PHE A 743 -13.12 -24.60 14.09
C PHE A 743 -13.86 -25.88 14.53
N ASP A 744 -15.19 -25.90 14.53
CA ASP A 744 -15.97 -27.10 14.85
C ASP A 744 -15.89 -28.21 13.78
N LEU A 745 -15.66 -27.87 12.51
CA LEU A 745 -15.35 -28.88 11.48
C LEU A 745 -13.96 -29.48 11.67
N LEU A 746 -12.98 -28.67 12.08
CA LEU A 746 -11.59 -29.08 12.29
C LEU A 746 -11.37 -29.93 13.54
N LYS A 747 -12.37 -30.00 14.43
CA LYS A 747 -12.47 -31.02 15.48
C LYS A 747 -12.92 -32.37 14.94
N LYS A 748 -13.63 -32.40 13.80
CA LYS A 748 -14.31 -33.58 13.22
C LYS A 748 -13.58 -34.15 12.01
N SER A 749 -12.80 -33.35 11.29
CA SER A 749 -11.96 -33.84 10.20
C SER A 749 -10.80 -34.67 10.75
N THR A 750 -10.86 -35.98 10.58
CA THR A 750 -9.66 -36.82 10.59
C THR A 750 -8.78 -36.44 9.40
N ASP A 751 -7.48 -36.30 9.61
CA ASP A 751 -6.55 -35.90 8.55
C ASP A 751 -6.39 -37.00 7.48
N ASP A 752 -6.58 -36.63 6.21
CA ASP A 752 -5.88 -37.17 5.02
C ASP A 752 -6.45 -36.64 3.68
N ASN A 753 -7.70 -36.17 3.65
CA ASN A 753 -8.33 -35.64 2.42
C ASN A 753 -7.75 -34.27 1.98
N LYS A 754 -6.53 -34.28 1.42
CA LYS A 754 -5.89 -33.14 0.74
C LYS A 754 -6.52 -32.80 -0.62
N SER A 755 -7.39 -33.65 -1.14
CA SER A 755 -8.03 -33.55 -2.44
C SER A 755 -9.31 -32.70 -2.46
N LYS A 756 -9.79 -32.21 -1.32
CA LYS A 756 -11.11 -31.56 -1.18
C LYS A 756 -11.13 -30.48 -0.09
N GLY A 757 -11.65 -29.30 -0.44
CA GLY A 757 -11.91 -28.23 0.51
C GLY A 757 -13.13 -28.49 1.40
N LEU A 758 -13.04 -28.14 2.68
CA LEU A 758 -14.12 -28.28 3.66
C LEU A 758 -15.18 -27.19 3.50
N GLU A 759 -16.46 -27.56 3.60
CA GLU A 759 -17.59 -26.62 3.56
C GLU A 759 -18.15 -26.34 4.95
N PRO A 760 -18.12 -25.09 5.46
CA PRO A 760 -18.75 -24.69 6.72
C PRO A 760 -20.28 -24.56 6.57
N SER A 761 -20.98 -25.63 6.19
CA SER A 761 -22.41 -25.63 5.81
C SER A 761 -23.38 -25.21 6.93
N ASP A 762 -22.98 -25.33 8.20
CA ASP A 762 -23.76 -24.84 9.35
C ASP A 762 -23.66 -23.30 9.53
N TYR A 763 -22.73 -22.63 8.84
CA TYR A 763 -22.48 -21.20 8.96
C TYR A 763 -23.72 -20.36 8.62
N ASP A 764 -24.39 -20.68 7.51
CA ASP A 764 -25.65 -20.07 7.11
C ASP A 764 -26.74 -20.19 8.19
N ASN A 765 -26.79 -21.31 8.92
CA ASN A 765 -27.76 -21.54 9.99
C ASN A 765 -27.38 -20.78 11.27
N ARG A 766 -26.11 -20.79 11.66
CA ARG A 766 -25.62 -20.00 12.81
C ARG A 766 -25.82 -18.50 12.58
N ILE A 767 -25.60 -18.01 11.35
CA ILE A 767 -25.91 -16.63 10.97
C ILE A 767 -27.41 -16.34 11.13
N LYS A 768 -28.31 -17.19 10.60
CA LYS A 768 -29.77 -17.03 10.73
C LYS A 768 -30.27 -17.01 12.18
N ASN A 769 -29.62 -17.79 13.06
CA ASN A 769 -29.95 -17.83 14.49
C ASN A 769 -29.35 -16.67 15.30
N SER A 770 -28.31 -16.02 14.79
CA SER A 770 -27.59 -14.91 15.44
C SER A 770 -28.42 -13.62 15.58
N TRP A 771 -27.85 -12.64 16.29
CA TRP A 771 -28.43 -11.30 16.37
C TRP A 771 -28.32 -10.51 15.05
N ILE A 772 -27.38 -10.85 14.16
CA ILE A 772 -27.21 -10.18 12.84
C ILE A 772 -28.49 -10.32 12.01
N TRP A 773 -29.02 -11.54 11.91
CA TRP A 773 -30.20 -11.84 11.10
C TRP A 773 -31.43 -11.12 11.62
N LYS A 774 -31.62 -11.12 12.94
CA LYS A 774 -32.72 -10.41 13.62
C LYS A 774 -32.62 -8.89 13.41
N GLU A 775 -31.41 -8.33 13.50
CA GLU A 775 -31.16 -6.91 13.24
C GLU A 775 -31.49 -6.55 11.78
N LEU A 776 -30.89 -7.22 10.80
CA LEU A 776 -31.11 -6.92 9.38
C LEU A 776 -32.57 -7.16 8.95
N TYR A 777 -33.20 -8.23 9.44
CA TYR A 777 -34.63 -8.49 9.19
C TYR A 777 -35.52 -7.36 9.72
N SER A 778 -35.24 -6.84 10.92
CA SER A 778 -36.02 -5.76 11.53
C SER A 778 -35.93 -4.41 10.80
N VAL A 779 -34.99 -4.24 9.85
CA VAL A 779 -34.86 -3.02 9.03
C VAL A 779 -35.07 -3.25 7.53
N ARG A 780 -35.30 -4.49 7.09
CA ARG A 780 -35.31 -4.92 5.67
C ARG A 780 -36.12 -4.04 4.72
N ASN A 781 -37.26 -3.50 5.16
CA ASN A 781 -38.18 -2.74 4.32
C ASN A 781 -37.83 -1.23 4.21
N PHE A 782 -36.90 -0.70 5.03
CA PHE A 782 -36.55 0.73 5.03
C PHE A 782 -36.07 1.21 3.66
N ARG A 783 -35.02 0.59 3.10
CA ARG A 783 -34.40 1.05 1.85
C ARG A 783 -35.30 0.84 0.61
N PRO A 784 -35.97 -0.31 0.43
CA PRO A 784 -36.91 -0.49 -0.68
C PRO A 784 -38.07 0.50 -0.74
N ALA A 785 -38.54 1.03 0.40
CA ALA A 785 -39.68 1.95 0.41
C ALA A 785 -39.42 3.28 -0.35
N PHE A 786 -38.15 3.64 -0.53
CA PHE A 786 -37.73 4.80 -1.33
C PHE A 786 -37.86 4.56 -2.86
N HIS A 787 -38.04 3.32 -3.32
CA HIS A 787 -38.29 3.00 -4.74
C HIS A 787 -39.76 3.22 -5.16
N THR A 788 -40.63 3.67 -4.25
CA THR A 788 -42.02 4.01 -4.60
C THR A 788 -42.07 5.25 -5.50
N SER A 789 -43.17 5.46 -6.24
CA SER A 789 -43.34 6.66 -7.09
C SER A 789 -43.28 7.99 -6.29
N LEU A 790 -43.57 7.93 -4.99
CA LEU A 790 -43.45 9.03 -4.03
C LEU A 790 -42.01 9.27 -3.53
N GLY A 791 -41.05 8.43 -3.94
CA GLY A 791 -39.62 8.56 -3.64
C GLY A 791 -39.32 8.72 -2.16
N VAL A 792 -38.53 9.74 -1.84
CA VAL A 792 -38.17 10.17 -0.48
C VAL A 792 -39.38 10.38 0.43
N PHE A 793 -40.50 10.92 -0.06
CA PHE A 793 -41.70 11.11 0.76
C PHE A 793 -42.36 9.78 1.11
N GLY A 794 -42.45 8.85 0.14
CA GLY A 794 -42.92 7.49 0.39
C GLY A 794 -42.01 6.74 1.38
N GLY A 795 -40.70 6.84 1.19
CA GLY A 795 -39.70 6.27 2.09
C GLY A 795 -39.78 6.80 3.52
N ILE A 796 -39.98 8.11 3.72
CA ILE A 796 -40.14 8.73 5.06
C ILE A 796 -41.46 8.29 5.72
N ILE A 797 -42.58 8.32 5.00
CA ILE A 797 -43.89 7.89 5.53
C ILE A 797 -43.85 6.41 5.92
N TYR A 798 -43.29 5.55 5.06
CA TYR A 798 -43.13 4.13 5.36
C TYR A 798 -42.18 3.92 6.54
N SER A 799 -41.07 4.66 6.64
CA SER A 799 -40.13 4.58 7.77
C SER A 799 -40.80 4.88 9.12
N ALA A 800 -41.75 5.83 9.15
CA ALA A 800 -42.52 6.14 10.35
C ALA A 800 -43.48 5.00 10.74
N LEU A 801 -44.16 4.39 9.77
CA LEU A 801 -45.02 3.21 10.01
C LEU A 801 -44.20 2.00 10.45
N HIS A 802 -43.10 1.71 9.76
CA HIS A 802 -42.15 0.64 10.08
C HIS A 802 -41.58 0.76 11.50
N PHE A 803 -41.32 2.00 11.97
CA PHE A 803 -40.91 2.25 13.35
C PHE A 803 -42.00 1.88 14.37
N VAL A 804 -43.27 2.18 14.09
CA VAL A 804 -44.42 1.78 14.95
C VAL A 804 -44.55 0.25 15.01
N PHE A 805 -44.49 -0.44 13.87
CA PHE A 805 -44.57 -1.90 13.80
C PHE A 805 -43.26 -2.61 14.19
N ARG A 806 -42.16 -1.87 14.36
CA ARG A 806 -40.81 -2.36 14.70
C ARG A 806 -40.29 -3.46 13.75
N GLY A 807 -40.59 -3.33 12.45
CA GLY A 807 -40.16 -4.29 11.44
C GLY A 807 -40.90 -5.64 11.46
N LYS A 808 -42.06 -5.71 12.11
CA LYS A 808 -42.89 -6.93 12.23
C LYS A 808 -43.94 -7.08 11.14
N GLU A 809 -43.80 -6.35 10.02
CA GLU A 809 -44.72 -6.47 8.88
C GLU A 809 -44.70 -7.91 8.33
N PRO A 810 -45.83 -8.50 7.91
CA PRO A 810 -45.89 -9.88 7.43
C PRO A 810 -45.36 -10.06 5.99
N PHE A 811 -44.63 -9.08 5.44
CA PHE A 811 -44.14 -9.05 4.07
C PHE A 811 -42.72 -8.47 3.99
N THR A 812 -42.06 -8.66 2.85
CA THR A 812 -40.74 -8.08 2.56
C THR A 812 -40.75 -7.42 1.19
N LEU A 813 -40.33 -6.15 1.12
CA LEU A 813 -40.25 -5.38 -0.12
C LEU A 813 -39.00 -5.77 -0.94
N SER A 814 -39.09 -5.66 -2.27
CA SER A 814 -37.98 -5.94 -3.20
C SER A 814 -37.30 -4.65 -3.67
N HIS A 815 -36.00 -4.73 -3.99
CA HIS A 815 -35.24 -3.65 -4.63
C HIS A 815 -35.48 -3.55 -6.15
N GLY A 816 -36.01 -4.60 -6.78
CA GLY A 816 -36.25 -4.61 -8.23
C GLY A 816 -34.97 -4.86 -9.04
N LYS A 817 -34.53 -3.84 -9.80
CA LYS A 817 -33.38 -3.94 -10.73
C LYS A 817 -32.03 -3.78 -10.01
N PRO A 818 -30.93 -4.34 -10.55
CA PRO A 818 -29.58 -4.01 -10.11
C PRO A 818 -29.15 -2.60 -10.59
N ASP A 819 -28.34 -1.93 -9.78
CA ASP A 819 -27.84 -0.55 -9.92
C ASP A 819 -27.42 -0.11 -11.34
N HIS A 820 -26.70 -0.96 -12.08
CA HIS A 820 -26.28 -0.67 -13.46
C HIS A 820 -27.47 -0.52 -14.43
N ALA A 821 -28.55 -1.27 -14.21
CA ALA A 821 -29.75 -1.29 -15.06
C ALA A 821 -30.77 -0.17 -14.73
N CYS A 822 -30.40 0.75 -13.83
CA CYS A 822 -31.24 1.89 -13.44
C CYS A 822 -30.93 3.19 -14.21
N LEU A 823 -29.81 3.29 -14.94
CA LEU A 823 -29.52 4.49 -15.74
C LEU A 823 -30.50 4.64 -16.91
N LYS A 824 -31.07 5.85 -17.02
CA LYS A 824 -31.79 6.33 -18.22
C LYS A 824 -30.80 6.82 -19.27
N GLU A 825 -31.24 6.91 -20.52
CA GLU A 825 -30.41 7.49 -21.59
C GLU A 825 -30.22 9.00 -21.34
N ALA A 826 -29.08 9.53 -21.79
CA ALA A 826 -28.72 10.93 -21.59
C ALA A 826 -29.74 11.90 -22.22
N LYS A 827 -30.30 11.54 -23.39
CA LYS A 827 -31.33 12.30 -24.10
C LYS A 827 -32.61 12.54 -23.28
N ASP A 828 -32.92 11.63 -22.36
CA ASP A 828 -34.14 11.64 -21.53
C ASP A 828 -33.89 12.32 -20.17
N CYS A 829 -32.67 12.82 -19.94
CA CYS A 829 -32.20 13.35 -18.66
C CYS A 829 -31.72 14.80 -18.80
N LYS A 830 -31.87 15.58 -17.72
CA LYS A 830 -31.35 16.96 -17.68
C LYS A 830 -29.91 16.97 -17.14
N PRO A 831 -28.95 17.63 -17.83
CA PRO A 831 -27.63 17.91 -17.28
C PRO A 831 -27.68 18.69 -15.96
N ILE A 832 -26.79 18.36 -15.03
CA ILE A 832 -26.71 19.01 -13.71
C ILE A 832 -25.55 20.01 -13.73
N GLU A 833 -25.88 21.30 -13.56
CA GLU A 833 -24.89 22.37 -13.42
C GLU A 833 -24.28 22.36 -12.00
N TYR A 834 -23.00 21.98 -11.92
CA TYR A 834 -22.24 21.97 -10.69
C TYR A 834 -21.48 23.29 -10.48
N PRO A 835 -21.48 23.87 -9.26
CA PRO A 835 -20.74 25.08 -8.98
C PRO A 835 -19.23 24.80 -9.03
N LYS A 836 -18.45 25.76 -9.53
CA LYS A 836 -16.98 25.67 -9.50
C LYS A 836 -16.48 25.67 -8.04
N PRO A 837 -15.44 24.89 -7.71
CA PRO A 837 -14.88 24.87 -6.36
C PRO A 837 -14.30 26.22 -5.96
N ASP A 838 -14.50 26.60 -4.69
CA ASP A 838 -13.94 27.82 -4.08
C ASP A 838 -12.49 27.63 -3.57
N ASN A 839 -12.00 26.39 -3.55
CA ASN A 839 -10.70 25.97 -3.01
C ASN A 839 -10.48 26.32 -1.53
N VAL A 840 -11.57 26.51 -0.78
CA VAL A 840 -11.57 26.79 0.66
C VAL A 840 -12.43 25.77 1.42
N VAL A 841 -13.66 25.55 0.97
CA VAL A 841 -14.59 24.53 1.50
C VAL A 841 -14.79 23.40 0.48
N THR A 842 -14.69 23.74 -0.80
CA THR A 842 -14.97 22.88 -1.96
C THR A 842 -13.79 22.85 -2.91
N PHE A 843 -13.48 21.69 -3.49
CA PHE A 843 -12.23 21.46 -4.21
C PHE A 843 -12.45 20.70 -5.52
N ASP A 844 -11.47 20.78 -6.43
CA ASP A 844 -11.41 19.94 -7.62
C ASP A 844 -11.08 18.48 -7.28
N LEU A 845 -11.32 17.59 -8.25
CA LEU A 845 -11.15 16.15 -8.05
C LEU A 845 -9.68 15.72 -7.91
N LEU A 846 -8.72 16.40 -8.55
CA LEU A 846 -7.31 16.01 -8.54
C LEU A 846 -6.63 16.41 -7.24
N SER A 847 -6.92 17.60 -6.69
CA SER A 847 -6.50 17.98 -5.33
C SER A 847 -7.23 17.21 -4.22
N SER A 848 -8.33 16.54 -4.55
CA SER A 848 -8.90 15.47 -3.71
C SER A 848 -8.09 14.18 -3.82
N VAL A 849 -7.81 13.68 -5.02
CA VAL A 849 -7.07 12.42 -5.23
C VAL A 849 -5.70 12.44 -4.57
N SER A 850 -4.95 13.55 -4.62
CA SER A 850 -3.66 13.64 -3.93
C SER A 850 -3.76 13.45 -2.41
N LEU A 851 -4.88 13.86 -1.78
CA LEU A 851 -5.15 13.64 -0.35
C LEU A 851 -5.60 12.20 0.00
N THR A 852 -5.63 11.29 -0.97
CA THR A 852 -5.70 9.83 -0.72
C THR A 852 -4.32 9.18 -0.61
N ASN A 853 -3.27 9.87 -1.07
CA ASN A 853 -1.93 9.32 -1.28
C ASN A 853 -1.93 8.03 -2.13
N THR A 854 -2.83 7.91 -3.11
CA THR A 854 -2.90 6.72 -3.98
C THR A 854 -1.76 6.70 -5.00
N ASN A 855 -1.17 5.52 -5.21
CA ASN A 855 -0.17 5.29 -6.26
C ASN A 855 -0.21 3.84 -6.78
N HIS A 856 0.23 3.67 -8.03
CA HIS A 856 0.44 2.40 -8.73
C HIS A 856 1.67 2.56 -9.66
N ASP A 857 2.25 1.48 -10.19
CA ASP A 857 3.14 1.56 -11.35
C ASP A 857 2.40 2.20 -12.54
N SER A 858 3.05 3.13 -13.21
CA SER A 858 2.51 3.74 -14.44
C SER A 858 2.54 2.78 -15.64
N ASP A 859 3.36 1.73 -15.54
CA ASP A 859 3.65 0.70 -16.53
C ASP A 859 3.16 -0.69 -16.07
N GLU A 860 1.98 -0.79 -15.46
CA GLU A 860 1.25 -2.07 -15.32
C GLU A 860 -0.01 -2.11 -16.21
N PRO A 861 -0.51 -3.31 -16.60
CA PRO A 861 -1.78 -3.43 -17.31
C PRO A 861 -2.94 -2.85 -16.48
N PRO A 862 -3.84 -2.02 -17.04
CA PRO A 862 -4.93 -1.45 -16.28
C PRO A 862 -5.82 -2.49 -15.58
N HIS A 863 -5.79 -2.50 -14.25
CA HIS A 863 -6.65 -3.35 -13.40
C HIS A 863 -8.16 -2.99 -13.48
N LEU A 864 -8.50 -1.97 -14.28
CA LEU A 864 -9.85 -1.59 -14.67
C LEU A 864 -10.18 -2.24 -16.03
N THR A 865 -10.27 -3.57 -16.04
CA THR A 865 -10.36 -4.33 -17.30
C THR A 865 -11.71 -4.15 -17.99
N LEU A 866 -11.74 -4.06 -19.32
CA LEU A 866 -12.96 -4.08 -20.13
C LEU A 866 -13.11 -5.44 -20.80
N LYS A 867 -14.34 -5.90 -21.00
CA LYS A 867 -14.64 -7.11 -21.82
C LYS A 867 -14.62 -6.80 -23.32
N ASP A 868 -14.99 -5.57 -23.68
CA ASP A 868 -14.97 -4.99 -25.02
C ASP A 868 -14.52 -3.53 -24.90
N ASP A 869 -13.35 -3.21 -25.44
CA ASP A 869 -12.75 -1.86 -25.44
C ASP A 869 -13.57 -0.83 -26.24
N SER A 870 -14.54 -1.27 -27.05
CA SER A 870 -15.35 -0.41 -27.92
C SER A 870 -16.74 -0.06 -27.37
N ILE A 871 -17.22 -0.74 -26.32
CA ILE A 871 -18.45 -0.36 -25.61
C ILE A 871 -18.42 1.07 -25.04
N PRO A 872 -17.30 1.57 -24.47
CA PRO A 872 -17.22 2.96 -24.02
C PRO A 872 -17.56 3.97 -25.14
N THR A 873 -16.87 3.88 -26.28
CA THR A 873 -17.00 4.85 -27.38
C THR A 873 -18.27 4.64 -28.21
N LYS A 874 -18.74 3.40 -28.40
CA LYS A 874 -19.95 3.10 -29.20
C LYS A 874 -21.25 3.17 -28.41
N VAL A 875 -21.21 3.05 -27.07
CA VAL A 875 -22.43 2.90 -26.25
C VAL A 875 -22.44 3.83 -25.04
N ASN A 876 -21.42 3.81 -24.17
CA ASN A 876 -21.47 4.61 -22.95
C ASN A 876 -21.42 6.12 -23.25
N LEU A 877 -20.57 6.57 -24.17
CA LEU A 877 -20.56 7.97 -24.61
C LEU A 877 -21.83 8.36 -25.41
N PRO A 878 -22.27 7.65 -26.48
CA PRO A 878 -23.38 8.14 -27.30
C PRO A 878 -24.76 8.02 -26.65
N VAL A 879 -24.96 7.04 -25.76
CA VAL A 879 -26.27 6.74 -25.14
C VAL A 879 -26.39 7.31 -23.73
N TYR A 880 -25.30 7.36 -22.97
CA TYR A 880 -25.29 7.76 -21.55
C TYR A 880 -24.33 8.95 -21.27
N ASP A 881 -23.73 9.56 -22.29
CA ASP A 881 -22.73 10.64 -22.16
C ASP A 881 -21.57 10.31 -21.19
N GLY A 882 -21.06 9.07 -21.27
CA GLY A 882 -19.85 8.59 -20.60
C GLY A 882 -19.89 8.71 -19.07
N PRO A 883 -20.85 8.08 -18.38
CA PRO A 883 -21.08 8.23 -16.94
C PRO A 883 -19.88 7.85 -16.06
N GLU A 884 -18.96 7.05 -16.56
CA GLU A 884 -17.67 6.71 -15.94
C GLU A 884 -16.80 7.94 -15.60
N GLN A 885 -16.91 9.02 -16.37
CA GLN A 885 -16.28 10.32 -16.06
C GLN A 885 -16.87 10.98 -14.80
N ARG A 886 -18.06 10.54 -14.34
CA ARG A 886 -18.85 11.19 -13.28
C ARG A 886 -19.02 10.34 -12.03
N TYR A 887 -19.27 9.04 -12.16
CA TYR A 887 -19.37 8.15 -11.01
C TYR A 887 -18.01 7.79 -10.40
N CYS A 888 -16.91 8.01 -11.13
CA CYS A 888 -15.57 7.71 -10.64
C CYS A 888 -15.10 8.78 -9.64
N PRO A 889 -14.93 8.45 -8.33
CA PRO A 889 -14.52 9.42 -7.31
C PRO A 889 -13.01 9.76 -7.36
N ALA A 890 -12.35 9.53 -8.50
CA ALA A 890 -10.91 9.72 -8.66
C ALA A 890 -10.42 10.07 -10.09
N GLY A 891 -11.30 10.30 -11.07
CA GLY A 891 -10.87 10.71 -12.41
C GLY A 891 -10.02 9.66 -13.15
N VAL A 892 -10.38 8.37 -12.98
CA VAL A 892 -9.71 7.24 -13.67
C VAL A 892 -10.13 7.15 -15.14
N TYR A 893 -11.33 7.61 -15.50
CA TYR A 893 -11.89 7.49 -16.84
C TYR A 893 -12.08 8.88 -17.48
N GLU A 894 -11.51 9.07 -18.66
CA GLU A 894 -11.49 10.34 -19.39
C GLU A 894 -11.68 10.06 -20.89
N TYR A 895 -12.43 10.90 -21.61
CA TYR A 895 -12.65 10.74 -23.05
C TYR A 895 -11.90 11.82 -23.82
N VAL A 896 -10.71 11.47 -24.31
CA VAL A 896 -9.76 12.32 -25.04
C VAL A 896 -10.01 12.26 -26.54
N GLU A 897 -9.70 13.32 -27.27
CA GLU A 897 -9.73 13.33 -28.74
C GLU A 897 -8.47 12.63 -29.28
N ASN A 898 -8.62 11.77 -30.28
CA ASN A 898 -7.52 11.13 -31.01
C ASN A 898 -7.10 11.96 -32.25
N ASP A 899 -6.06 11.53 -32.96
CA ASP A 899 -5.53 12.23 -34.14
C ASP A 899 -6.52 12.30 -35.33
N SER A 900 -7.62 11.53 -35.30
CA SER A 900 -8.74 11.61 -36.26
C SER A 900 -9.89 12.53 -35.80
N GLY A 901 -9.83 13.07 -34.58
CA GLY A 901 -10.88 13.88 -33.96
C GLY A 901 -11.99 13.08 -33.25
N ASP A 902 -11.91 11.75 -33.23
CA ASP A 902 -12.85 10.89 -32.49
C ASP A 902 -12.49 10.84 -31.00
N ARG A 903 -13.51 10.77 -30.13
CA ARG A 903 -13.31 10.70 -28.68
C ARG A 903 -13.12 9.26 -28.20
N GLN A 904 -11.91 8.91 -27.77
CA GLN A 904 -11.54 7.60 -27.22
C GLN A 904 -11.44 7.64 -25.69
N LEU A 905 -11.83 6.54 -25.02
CA LEU A 905 -11.63 6.39 -23.58
C LEU A 905 -10.13 6.16 -23.25
N GLN A 906 -9.60 6.96 -22.33
CA GLN A 906 -8.35 6.76 -21.64
C GLN A 906 -8.60 6.29 -20.20
N ILE A 907 -7.82 5.29 -19.74
CA ILE A 907 -7.86 4.79 -18.37
C ILE A 907 -6.59 5.22 -17.62
N ASN A 908 -6.75 6.21 -16.74
CA ASN A 908 -5.77 6.72 -15.78
C ASN A 908 -5.73 5.82 -14.53
N ALA A 909 -5.38 4.54 -14.71
CA ALA A 909 -5.46 3.49 -13.69
C ALA A 909 -4.72 3.84 -12.38
N GLN A 910 -3.63 4.59 -12.46
CA GLN A 910 -2.81 5.02 -11.33
C GLN A 910 -3.59 5.86 -10.29
N ASN A 911 -4.67 6.53 -10.69
CA ASN A 911 -5.53 7.32 -9.80
C ASN A 911 -6.52 6.46 -8.99
N CYS A 912 -6.58 5.14 -9.20
CA CYS A 912 -7.68 4.32 -8.71
C CYS A 912 -7.66 4.08 -7.19
N ILE A 913 -8.59 4.71 -6.46
CA ILE A 913 -8.74 4.54 -4.99
C ILE A 913 -9.52 3.27 -4.58
N HIS A 914 -9.58 2.26 -5.46
CA HIS A 914 -10.20 0.92 -5.29
C HIS A 914 -11.65 0.93 -4.76
N CYS A 915 -12.40 1.99 -5.03
CA CYS A 915 -13.76 2.20 -4.52
C CYS A 915 -14.81 1.17 -4.97
N LYS A 916 -14.53 0.40 -6.04
CA LYS A 916 -15.40 -0.58 -6.74
C LYS A 916 -16.61 -0.02 -7.52
N THR A 917 -16.91 1.28 -7.41
CA THR A 917 -18.09 1.92 -8.05
C THR A 917 -18.23 1.65 -9.55
N CYS A 918 -17.12 1.61 -10.30
CA CYS A 918 -17.13 1.42 -11.75
C CYS A 918 -17.62 0.02 -12.19
N ASP A 919 -17.22 -1.01 -11.45
CA ASP A 919 -17.71 -2.39 -11.66
C ASP A 919 -19.22 -2.49 -11.38
N ILE A 920 -19.68 -1.80 -10.33
CA ILE A 920 -21.09 -1.80 -9.91
C ILE A 920 -22.01 -1.02 -10.87
N LYS A 921 -21.59 0.16 -11.34
CA LYS A 921 -22.47 1.15 -11.97
C LYS A 921 -22.37 1.26 -13.50
N ASP A 922 -21.37 0.65 -14.13
CA ASP A 922 -21.28 0.60 -15.60
C ASP A 922 -22.55 -0.04 -16.21
N PRO A 923 -23.35 0.70 -17.02
CA PRO A 923 -24.66 0.25 -17.50
C PRO A 923 -24.63 -0.98 -18.41
N LYS A 924 -23.45 -1.33 -18.96
CA LYS A 924 -23.28 -2.55 -19.77
C LYS A 924 -22.53 -3.66 -19.05
N GLN A 925 -22.10 -3.45 -17.80
CA GLN A 925 -21.30 -4.42 -17.02
C GLN A 925 -20.07 -4.91 -17.81
N ASN A 926 -19.48 -4.02 -18.60
CA ASN A 926 -18.28 -4.21 -19.39
C ASN A 926 -17.02 -4.10 -18.51
N ILE A 927 -17.00 -3.15 -17.59
CA ILE A 927 -15.93 -2.98 -16.60
C ILE A 927 -15.89 -4.18 -15.64
N ASN A 928 -14.69 -4.68 -15.39
CA ASN A 928 -14.40 -5.67 -14.37
C ASN A 928 -13.15 -5.23 -13.60
N TRP A 929 -13.32 -4.82 -12.34
CA TRP A 929 -12.23 -4.46 -11.45
C TRP A 929 -11.52 -5.72 -10.96
N VAL A 930 -10.20 -5.78 -11.16
CA VAL A 930 -9.31 -6.77 -10.55
C VAL A 930 -8.31 -6.09 -9.63
N THR A 931 -7.55 -6.85 -8.85
CA THR A 931 -6.46 -6.22 -8.09
C THR A 931 -5.28 -5.85 -9.02
N PRO A 932 -4.73 -4.63 -8.91
CA PRO A 932 -3.36 -4.34 -9.32
C PRO A 932 -2.35 -5.08 -8.42
N GLN A 933 -1.07 -4.81 -8.63
CA GLN A 933 0.01 -5.31 -7.79
C GLN A 933 -0.19 -5.02 -6.28
N GLY A 934 0.34 -5.90 -5.45
CA GLY A 934 0.27 -5.80 -4.00
C GLY A 934 1.05 -4.59 -3.45
N GLY A 935 0.48 -3.92 -2.46
CA GLY A 935 1.01 -2.69 -1.86
C GLY A 935 0.47 -1.41 -2.51
N GLU A 936 -0.07 -1.50 -3.73
CA GLU A 936 -0.62 -0.38 -4.48
C GLU A 936 -2.08 -0.06 -4.12
N GLY A 937 -2.50 1.17 -4.41
CA GLY A 937 -3.80 1.73 -4.02
C GLY A 937 -3.67 2.96 -3.12
N PRO A 938 -4.77 3.37 -2.44
CA PRO A 938 -4.78 4.54 -1.57
C PRO A 938 -4.02 4.29 -0.25
N ALA A 939 -3.11 5.16 0.15
CA ALA A 939 -2.50 5.11 1.48
C ALA A 939 -3.31 5.93 2.51
N TYR A 940 -4.52 5.45 2.85
CA TYR A 940 -5.37 6.11 3.83
C TYR A 940 -4.81 5.98 5.25
N ASN A 941 -4.48 7.11 5.87
CA ASN A 941 -4.05 7.14 7.27
C ASN A 941 -5.25 7.37 8.20
N GLY A 942 -5.88 6.29 8.65
CA GLY A 942 -7.01 6.32 9.58
C GLY A 942 -8.25 7.00 8.98
N MET A 943 -8.73 6.47 7.85
CA MET A 943 -10.03 6.84 7.26
C MET A 943 -11.15 5.89 7.74
#